data_AF-A0A371X9I4-F1
#
_entry.id   AF-A0A371X9I4-F1
#
_cell.length_a   1.000
_cell.length_b   1.000
_cell.length_c   1.000
_cell.angle_alpha   90.00
_cell.angle_beta   90.00
_cell.angle_gamma   90.00
#
_symmetry.space_group_name_H-M   'P 1'
#
loop_
_entity.id
_entity.type
_entity.pdbx_description
1 polymer ?
#
loop_
_entity_poly.entity_id
_entity_poly.type
_entity_poly.pdbx_seq_one_letter_code
_entity_poly.pdbx_strand_id
1 'polypeptide(L)'
;MSIHSVVVDGPLALRMQRLDAAREGATGRQILTLPLLAARLAGGFVAPASQEVLYPAIRQALDAGGYEDIGKVSGLPGMPSAVLSALRSWWDAGTPKSIPDNARLWDFTLLERRVRETLPPGTMVPPDLIDAAVRRLHLAPKLLGQVTIHEVPDIRPVWRQFLVQLCDVVPVRWVASSHSRRSWFPGRTETAPVGLSLLVAADVCADPRSEVREALRWARARIAEDGIPPEEIAITAASPTTWDDTFLVLTREAGLPVHFTHGIPALATREGQTCAALADILLRGLSQERVRLLFARIAPVREQIPLDWAKGLKRSAALTTRQLWRHALEQARAERADGDLAERTLLPVLELLSRGIPEADRAGRRLLRGPALTLWQDALRMAPPQAIELSLQALRVDDGHEPGNTIVWGPAHHVAAAPRKHVRLIGLAANAWPRRPSENPLLPEHLLEPLRLPSADIANDDRMTHDIIVSQSADHSLSRGHRSATGALQAASTLWRRDRERIVGRSAIPRHAFSESDRLYARPADAGKQPQVRASRACWRAWQDSDWHTAHDGLVRANHPLILGALGEVQSTTSLHRLLCDPLGFVWEYALHWREPNLDPQPLALDHRAFGELVHALIAGVLRHGAPRNVDEIEIGLTDEAKRLDDAWPIARAVPPGLLWRHTMRLACERASRGLRDALGEARGTAWTELAFGEPMDGPHPWITLSPVPIGTTGIAFRGRIDRLDEDGSRGAAIITDYKAGAAPERKKSVVFDRGAELQRVFYALAARSLLAGVRNLESRLTYLRNEPARTLSLVHDELAAAIDQAISFSGAGADLQRGGQIAPGPQPEFFDPISIALPADPEAYRRTKQRPFAQVNSPLGKLWSSP
;
A
#
# COMPACT_ATOMS: atom_id res chain seq x y z
N MET A 1 13.65 21.94 52.43
CA MET A 1 12.75 21.47 51.36
C MET A 1 12.55 19.98 51.57
N SER A 2 11.34 19.52 51.88
CA SER A 2 11.08 18.10 52.13
C SER A 2 10.94 17.38 50.79
N ILE A 3 11.76 16.35 50.55
CA ILE A 3 11.68 15.56 49.32
C ILE A 3 10.56 14.52 49.50
N HIS A 4 9.71 14.39 48.48
CA HIS A 4 8.66 13.39 48.43
C HIS A 4 8.71 12.62 47.12
N SER A 5 8.76 11.30 47.16
CA SER A 5 8.78 10.46 45.96
C SER A 5 7.42 9.80 45.73
N VAL A 6 6.89 9.92 44.52
CA VAL A 6 5.68 9.23 44.06
C VAL A 6 6.08 8.21 43.01
N VAL A 7 5.74 6.95 43.25
CA VAL A 7 6.00 5.81 42.40
C VAL A 7 4.73 5.44 41.67
N VAL A 8 4.82 5.35 40.34
CA VAL A 8 3.71 5.03 39.44
C VAL A 8 4.08 3.95 38.44
N ASP A 9 3.07 3.36 37.79
CA ASP A 9 3.24 2.37 36.74
C ASP A 9 2.67 2.86 35.40
N GLY A 10 3.45 2.70 34.34
CA GLY A 10 3.07 3.09 32.98
C GLY A 10 3.17 4.59 32.62
N PRO A 11 3.15 4.91 31.31
CA PRO A 11 3.30 6.27 30.79
C PRO A 11 2.13 7.19 31.15
N LEU A 12 0.90 6.67 31.18
CA LEU A 12 -0.29 7.48 31.51
C LEU A 12 -0.20 8.00 32.94
N ALA A 13 0.03 7.13 33.94
CA ALA A 13 0.13 7.53 35.33
C ALA A 13 1.31 8.48 35.58
N LEU A 14 2.45 8.25 34.92
CA LEU A 14 3.59 9.16 34.96
C LEU A 14 3.23 10.56 34.49
N ARG A 15 2.49 10.68 33.38
CA ARG A 15 2.11 11.99 32.85
C ARG A 15 1.03 12.67 33.71
N MET A 16 0.02 11.92 34.15
CA MET A 16 -1.04 12.46 35.01
C MET A 16 -0.51 12.95 36.36
N GLN A 17 0.35 12.19 37.04
CA GLN A 17 0.94 12.66 38.30
C GLN A 17 1.82 13.91 38.13
N ARG A 18 2.50 14.06 36.97
CA ARG A 18 3.27 15.27 36.67
C ARG A 18 2.36 16.47 36.50
N LEU A 19 1.21 16.27 35.85
CA LEU A 19 0.20 17.30 35.69
C LEU A 19 -0.41 17.70 37.04
N ASP A 20 -0.75 16.74 37.89
CA ASP A 20 -1.31 17.01 39.22
C ASP A 20 -0.30 17.75 40.10
N ALA A 21 0.97 17.33 40.12
CA ALA A 21 2.03 18.03 40.82
C ALA A 21 2.22 19.48 40.31
N ALA A 22 2.09 19.70 38.99
CA ALA A 22 2.17 21.05 38.42
C ALA A 22 0.96 21.91 38.84
N ARG A 23 -0.26 21.36 38.84
CA ARG A 23 -1.48 22.03 39.30
C ARG A 23 -1.42 22.41 40.77
N GLU A 24 -0.83 21.55 41.61
CA GLU A 24 -0.64 21.78 43.04
C GLU A 24 0.51 22.75 43.37
N GLY A 25 1.32 23.15 42.38
CA GLY A 25 2.55 23.90 42.64
C GLY A 25 3.54 23.13 43.52
N ALA A 26 3.51 21.80 43.46
CA ALA A 26 4.25 20.93 44.36
C ALA A 26 5.77 21.02 44.09
N THR A 27 6.50 21.65 45.00
CA THR A 27 7.96 21.75 44.92
C THR A 27 8.62 20.60 45.69
N GLY A 28 9.66 19.98 45.11
CA GLY A 28 10.38 18.86 45.75
C GLY A 28 9.72 17.48 45.60
N ARG A 29 8.63 17.36 44.82
CA ARG A 29 8.00 16.08 44.47
C ARG A 29 8.73 15.43 43.29
N GLN A 30 9.22 14.21 43.49
CA GLN A 30 9.82 13.36 42.47
C GLN A 30 8.77 12.36 41.99
N ILE A 31 8.58 12.21 40.69
CA ILE A 31 7.63 11.26 40.11
C ILE A 31 8.42 10.27 39.27
N LEU A 32 8.47 9.03 39.74
CA LEU A 32 9.39 8.00 39.28
C LEU A 32 8.63 6.70 39.01
N THR A 33 9.17 5.85 38.15
CA THR A 33 8.81 4.43 38.11
C THR A 33 9.67 3.66 39.12
N LEU A 34 9.32 2.41 39.44
CA LEU A 34 10.13 1.58 40.33
C LEU A 34 11.61 1.46 39.91
N PRO A 35 11.93 1.19 38.62
CA PRO A 35 13.32 1.21 38.17
C PRO A 35 14.02 2.55 38.38
N LEU A 36 13.33 3.68 38.16
CA LEU A 36 13.91 5.00 38.36
C LEU A 36 14.12 5.33 39.85
N LEU A 37 13.24 4.86 40.73
CA LEU A 37 13.40 4.97 42.19
C LEU A 37 14.66 4.23 42.64
N ALA A 38 14.85 2.99 42.20
CA ALA A 38 16.03 2.20 42.51
C ALA A 38 17.31 2.83 41.92
N ALA A 39 17.28 3.30 40.67
CA ALA A 39 18.40 4.00 40.05
C ALA A 39 18.81 5.26 40.83
N ARG A 40 17.84 6.02 41.34
CA ARG A 40 18.10 7.21 42.14
C ARG A 40 18.90 6.90 43.42
N LEU A 41 18.64 5.76 44.06
CA LEU A 41 19.42 5.26 45.20
C LEU A 41 20.76 4.63 44.79
N ALA A 42 20.74 3.85 43.70
CA ALA A 42 21.90 3.15 43.17
C ALA A 42 22.99 4.09 42.66
N GLY A 43 22.68 5.36 42.35
CA GLY A 43 23.65 6.44 42.11
C GLY A 43 23.24 7.40 41.01
N GLY A 44 23.75 8.64 41.05
CA GLY A 44 23.38 9.70 40.09
C GLY A 44 23.76 9.43 38.63
N PHE A 45 24.68 8.50 38.37
CA PHE A 45 25.10 8.08 37.04
C PHE A 45 24.56 6.69 36.65
N VAL A 46 23.68 6.11 37.48
CA VAL A 46 23.08 4.80 37.22
C VAL A 46 21.74 4.99 36.51
N ALA A 47 21.51 4.20 35.47
CA ALA A 47 20.25 4.16 34.72
C ALA A 47 19.74 2.72 34.58
N PRO A 48 18.41 2.51 34.59
CA PRO A 48 17.85 1.21 34.27
C PRO A 48 18.10 0.87 32.79
N ALA A 49 18.38 -0.41 32.51
CA ALA A 49 18.59 -0.89 31.15
C ALA A 49 17.35 -0.68 30.27
N SER A 50 17.46 0.25 29.32
CA SER A 50 16.40 0.52 28.35
C SER A 50 16.42 -0.50 27.21
N GLN A 51 15.31 -0.61 26.49
CA GLN A 51 15.21 -1.43 25.28
C GLN A 51 16.30 -1.10 24.25
N GLU A 52 16.60 0.19 24.12
CA GLU A 52 17.62 0.75 23.24
C GLU A 52 19.04 0.26 23.51
N VAL A 53 19.35 -0.01 24.78
CA VAL A 53 20.65 -0.54 25.22
C VAL A 53 20.66 -2.06 25.20
N LEU A 54 19.51 -2.69 25.52
CA LEU A 54 19.39 -4.14 25.57
C LEU A 54 19.48 -4.80 24.18
N TYR A 55 18.89 -4.22 23.13
CA TYR A 55 18.93 -4.84 21.80
C TYR A 55 20.36 -5.04 21.26
N PRO A 56 21.26 -4.04 21.27
CA PRO A 56 22.65 -4.23 20.90
C PRO A 56 23.35 -5.32 21.73
N ALA A 57 23.16 -5.32 23.05
CA ALA A 57 23.76 -6.31 23.94
C ALA A 57 23.24 -7.74 23.66
N ILE A 58 21.94 -7.89 23.40
CA ILE A 58 21.32 -9.16 23.01
C ILE A 58 21.88 -9.68 21.69
N ARG A 59 22.06 -8.81 20.68
CA ARG A 59 22.62 -9.20 19.39
C ARG A 59 24.07 -9.67 19.54
N GLN A 60 24.88 -8.92 20.27
CA GLN A 60 26.27 -9.31 20.55
C GLN A 60 26.33 -10.64 21.31
N ALA A 61 25.43 -10.88 22.26
CA ALA A 61 25.34 -12.16 22.96
C ALA A 61 24.94 -13.29 22.02
N LEU A 62 23.95 -13.10 21.14
CA LEU A 62 23.54 -14.10 20.15
C LEU A 62 24.67 -14.43 19.16
N ASP A 63 25.38 -13.40 18.67
CA ASP A 63 26.48 -13.54 17.72
C ASP A 63 27.70 -14.26 18.30
N ALA A 64 27.88 -14.24 19.64
CA ALA A 64 28.97 -14.94 20.31
C ALA A 64 28.88 -16.48 20.21
N GLY A 65 27.71 -17.04 19.87
CA GLY A 65 27.53 -18.48 19.63
C GLY A 65 27.84 -19.39 20.83
N GLY A 66 28.02 -20.69 20.59
CA GLY A 66 28.29 -21.67 21.66
C GLY A 66 27.07 -22.05 22.50
N TYR A 67 25.88 -21.96 21.90
CA TYR A 67 24.61 -22.40 22.46
C TYR A 67 24.25 -23.78 21.90
N GLU A 68 23.80 -24.70 22.75
CA GLU A 68 23.44 -26.07 22.36
C GLU A 68 22.05 -26.14 21.68
N ASP A 69 21.03 -25.58 22.32
CA ASP A 69 19.63 -25.63 21.90
C ASP A 69 19.15 -24.31 21.29
N ILE A 70 19.47 -23.17 21.91
CA ILE A 70 19.19 -21.83 21.36
C ILE A 70 19.98 -21.61 20.06
N GLY A 71 21.15 -22.24 19.91
CA GLY A 71 22.03 -22.09 18.75
C GLY A 71 21.31 -22.33 17.42
N LYS A 72 20.38 -23.29 17.38
CA LYS A 72 19.60 -23.70 16.20
C LYS A 72 18.71 -22.58 15.63
N VAL A 73 18.31 -21.61 16.47
CA VAL A 73 17.36 -20.54 16.12
C VAL A 73 17.93 -19.13 16.32
N SER A 74 19.18 -19.04 16.78
CA SER A 74 19.85 -17.78 17.13
C SER A 74 19.88 -16.74 15.99
N GLY A 75 19.98 -17.20 14.74
CA GLY A 75 20.02 -16.34 13.55
C GLY A 75 18.66 -15.88 13.01
N LEU A 76 17.54 -16.28 13.63
CA LEU A 76 16.21 -15.89 13.14
C LEU A 76 15.92 -14.39 13.42
N PRO A 77 15.28 -13.66 12.48
CA PRO A 77 15.00 -12.23 12.65
C PRO A 77 14.23 -11.84 13.91
N GLY A 78 13.32 -12.70 14.37
CA GLY A 78 12.51 -12.48 15.57
C GLY A 78 13.24 -12.79 16.88
N MET A 79 14.44 -13.38 16.81
CA MET A 79 15.17 -13.85 17.99
C MET A 79 15.51 -12.74 18.99
N PRO A 80 16.01 -11.56 18.59
CA PRO A 80 16.30 -10.49 19.55
C PRO A 80 15.07 -10.05 20.36
N SER A 81 13.90 -9.97 19.72
CA SER A 81 12.64 -9.61 20.39
C SER A 81 12.16 -10.71 21.33
N ALA A 82 12.30 -11.99 20.93
CA ALA A 82 11.96 -13.13 21.78
C ALA A 82 12.85 -13.17 23.02
N VAL A 83 14.16 -12.96 22.86
CA VAL A 83 15.13 -12.88 23.95
C VAL A 83 14.82 -11.72 24.89
N LEU A 84 14.54 -10.53 24.36
CA LEU A 84 14.19 -9.38 25.19
C LEU A 84 12.95 -9.66 26.06
N SER A 85 11.91 -10.27 25.47
CA SER A 85 10.70 -10.66 26.20
C SER A 85 10.99 -11.70 27.29
N ALA A 86 11.80 -12.72 26.97
CA ALA A 86 12.21 -13.76 27.92
C ALA A 86 13.07 -13.20 29.06
N LEU A 87 14.06 -12.36 28.77
CA LEU A 87 14.90 -11.71 29.78
C LEU A 87 14.08 -10.84 30.73
N ARG A 88 13.15 -10.02 30.21
CA ARG A 88 12.26 -9.22 31.05
C ARG A 88 11.42 -10.09 31.97
N SER A 89 10.81 -11.15 31.43
CA SER A 89 9.99 -12.04 32.24
C SER A 89 10.81 -12.82 33.28
N TRP A 90 12.03 -13.23 32.92
CA TRP A 90 12.99 -13.88 33.81
C TRP A 90 13.42 -12.95 34.96
N TRP A 91 13.81 -11.71 34.65
CA TRP A 91 14.18 -10.73 35.67
C TRP A 91 13.01 -10.36 36.56
N ASP A 92 11.80 -10.20 36.03
CA ASP A 92 10.60 -9.87 36.82
C ASP A 92 10.24 -10.98 37.82
N ALA A 93 10.55 -12.24 37.52
CA ALA A 93 10.34 -13.38 38.41
C ALA A 93 11.24 -13.32 39.67
N GLY A 94 12.34 -12.56 39.62
CA GLY A 94 13.37 -12.51 40.67
C GLY A 94 14.39 -13.66 40.55
N THR A 95 15.35 -13.69 41.48
CA THR A 95 16.43 -14.70 41.46
C THR A 95 15.89 -16.08 41.84
N PRO A 96 15.93 -17.09 40.95
CA PRO A 96 15.45 -18.43 41.26
C PRO A 96 16.34 -19.09 42.31
N LYS A 97 15.73 -19.84 43.25
CA LYS A 97 16.47 -20.61 44.28
C LYS A 97 17.29 -21.76 43.69
N SER A 98 16.79 -22.34 42.60
CA SER A 98 17.39 -23.44 41.85
C SER A 98 16.93 -23.35 40.41
N ILE A 99 17.81 -23.63 39.46
CA ILE A 99 17.51 -23.62 38.03
C ILE A 99 17.43 -25.09 37.57
N PRO A 100 16.34 -25.52 36.91
CA PRO A 100 16.23 -26.87 36.38
C PRO A 100 17.36 -27.20 35.40
N ASP A 101 17.80 -28.45 35.40
CA ASP A 101 18.90 -28.92 34.57
C ASP A 101 18.38 -29.31 33.17
N ASN A 102 18.44 -28.37 32.22
CA ASN A 102 18.17 -28.63 30.81
C ASN A 102 18.92 -27.66 29.89
N ALA A 103 19.33 -28.15 28.71
CA ALA A 103 20.18 -27.42 27.76
C ALA A 103 19.63 -26.03 27.40
N ARG A 104 18.31 -25.87 27.29
CA ARG A 104 17.67 -24.58 26.99
C ARG A 104 17.94 -23.54 28.08
N LEU A 105 17.86 -23.92 29.36
CA LEU A 105 18.14 -23.02 30.48
C LEU A 105 19.64 -22.75 30.65
N TRP A 106 20.51 -23.72 30.36
CA TRP A 106 21.96 -23.49 30.30
C TRP A 106 22.30 -22.41 29.25
N ASP A 107 21.76 -22.56 28.05
CA ASP A 107 21.94 -21.57 26.99
C ASP A 107 21.36 -20.21 27.37
N PHE A 108 20.16 -20.18 27.95
CA PHE A 108 19.50 -18.94 28.32
C PHE A 108 20.25 -18.20 29.44
N THR A 109 20.75 -18.91 30.45
CA THR A 109 21.54 -18.31 31.53
C THR A 109 22.92 -17.84 31.04
N LEU A 110 23.55 -18.57 30.12
CA LEU A 110 24.76 -18.10 29.43
C LEU A 110 24.49 -16.83 28.63
N LEU A 111 23.39 -16.80 27.87
CA LEU A 111 22.97 -15.64 27.10
C LEU A 111 22.72 -14.44 28.03
N GLU A 112 21.98 -14.65 29.12
CA GLU A 112 21.64 -13.62 30.09
C GLU A 112 22.88 -13.00 30.73
N ARG A 113 23.84 -13.84 31.13
CA ARG A 113 25.15 -13.42 31.64
C ARG A 113 25.91 -12.55 30.63
N ARG A 114 25.99 -12.99 29.37
CA ARG A 114 26.68 -12.24 28.30
C ARG A 114 26.01 -10.90 28.02
N VAL A 115 24.67 -10.85 28.06
CA VAL A 115 23.93 -9.58 27.94
C VAL A 115 24.32 -8.63 29.07
N ARG A 116 24.35 -9.10 30.32
CA ARG A 116 24.78 -8.28 31.46
C ARG A 116 26.21 -7.79 31.35
N GLU A 117 27.15 -8.65 30.96
CA GLU A 117 28.58 -8.31 30.79
C GLU A 117 28.83 -7.27 29.69
N THR A 118 27.90 -7.14 28.74
CA THR A 118 28.00 -6.23 27.59
C THR A 118 27.38 -4.84 27.87
N LEU A 119 26.66 -4.67 28.98
CA LEU A 119 25.99 -3.40 29.27
C LEU A 119 26.99 -2.25 29.47
N PRO A 120 26.69 -1.05 28.93
CA PRO A 120 27.52 0.13 29.18
C PRO A 120 27.65 0.42 30.68
N PRO A 121 28.79 0.97 31.13
CA PRO A 121 28.98 1.39 32.53
C PRO A 121 27.84 2.29 33.02
N GLY A 122 27.34 2.01 34.22
CA GLY A 122 26.21 2.74 34.81
C GLY A 122 24.83 2.27 34.34
N THR A 123 24.73 1.36 33.36
CA THR A 123 23.44 0.76 32.97
C THR A 123 23.26 -0.58 33.67
N MET A 124 22.13 -0.79 34.35
CA MET A 124 21.88 -2.00 35.13
C MET A 124 20.53 -2.62 34.82
N VAL A 125 20.48 -3.95 34.77
CA VAL A 125 19.23 -4.73 34.73
C VAL A 125 18.57 -4.76 36.11
N PRO A 126 17.26 -5.09 36.22
CA PRO A 126 16.54 -4.98 37.49
C PRO A 126 17.22 -5.64 38.70
N PRO A 127 17.77 -6.87 38.62
CA PRO A 127 18.42 -7.48 39.78
C PRO A 127 19.67 -6.71 40.25
N ASP A 128 20.57 -6.34 39.32
CA ASP A 128 21.80 -5.60 39.65
C ASP A 128 21.51 -4.20 40.17
N LEU A 129 20.45 -3.57 39.62
CA LEU A 129 19.99 -2.25 40.03
C LEU A 129 19.47 -2.27 41.48
N ILE A 130 18.75 -3.33 41.85
CA ILE A 130 18.28 -3.54 43.22
C ILE A 130 19.46 -3.74 44.16
N ASP A 131 20.41 -4.62 43.83
CA ASP A 131 21.58 -4.87 44.66
C ASP A 131 22.38 -3.58 44.91
N ALA A 132 22.55 -2.74 43.88
CA ALA A 132 23.20 -1.45 44.01
C ALA A 132 22.40 -0.46 44.88
N ALA A 133 21.07 -0.44 44.75
CA ALA A 133 20.19 0.40 45.55
C ALA A 133 20.18 -0.02 47.03
N VAL A 134 20.11 -1.33 47.30
CA VAL A 134 20.10 -1.92 48.65
C VAL A 134 21.35 -1.53 49.45
N ARG A 135 22.54 -1.58 48.82
CA ARG A 135 23.80 -1.14 49.44
C ARG A 135 23.79 0.33 49.89
N ARG A 136 22.87 1.14 49.35
CA ARG A 136 22.76 2.58 49.61
C ARG A 136 21.43 2.99 50.25
N LEU A 137 20.69 2.04 50.82
CA LEU A 137 19.42 2.31 51.49
C LEU A 137 19.52 3.39 52.57
N HIS A 138 20.64 3.46 53.29
CA HIS A 138 20.91 4.50 54.31
C HIS A 138 20.82 5.95 53.76
N LEU A 139 20.91 6.15 52.44
CA LEU A 139 20.75 7.44 51.79
C LEU A 139 19.29 7.79 51.44
N ALA A 140 18.35 6.84 51.54
CA ALA A 140 16.95 7.02 51.18
C ALA A 140 16.27 8.23 51.86
N PRO A 141 16.48 8.51 53.16
CA PRO A 141 15.87 9.67 53.81
C PRO A 141 16.27 11.00 53.17
N LYS A 142 17.50 11.08 52.63
CA LYS A 142 18.02 12.30 51.97
C LYS A 142 17.69 12.36 50.48
N LEU A 143 17.61 11.22 49.79
CA LEU A 143 17.46 11.19 48.34
C LEU A 143 16.01 11.05 47.87
N LEU A 144 15.22 10.26 48.60
CA LEU A 144 13.84 9.92 48.25
C LEU A 144 12.82 10.58 49.19
N GLY A 145 13.19 10.74 50.47
CA GLY A 145 12.27 11.15 51.52
C GLY A 145 11.12 10.15 51.69
N GLN A 146 9.91 10.66 51.98
CA GLN A 146 8.72 9.81 52.06
C GLN A 146 8.34 9.28 50.67
N VAL A 147 7.99 7.99 50.59
CA VAL A 147 7.62 7.34 49.32
C VAL A 147 6.13 7.00 49.31
N THR A 148 5.44 7.37 48.23
CA THR A 148 4.06 6.97 47.92
C THR A 148 4.06 6.07 46.70
N ILE A 149 3.61 4.83 46.82
CA ILE A 149 3.25 4.00 45.67
C ILE A 149 1.79 4.31 45.36
N HIS A 150 1.54 4.87 44.18
CA HIS A 150 0.22 5.42 43.80
C HIS A 150 -0.39 4.62 42.64
N GLU A 151 -1.54 3.99 42.90
CA GLU A 151 -2.35 3.22 41.95
C GLU A 151 -1.58 2.15 41.15
N VAL A 152 -0.46 1.65 41.69
CA VAL A 152 0.26 0.52 41.07
C VAL A 152 -0.51 -0.78 41.35
N PRO A 153 -1.03 -1.50 40.32
CA PRO A 153 -1.89 -2.68 40.52
C PRO A 153 -1.20 -3.88 41.19
N ASP A 154 0.02 -4.18 40.75
CA ASP A 154 0.87 -5.24 41.29
C ASP A 154 2.35 -4.84 41.09
N ILE A 155 3.20 -5.33 41.97
CA ILE A 155 4.65 -5.12 41.90
C ILE A 155 5.30 -6.48 41.67
N ARG A 156 6.09 -6.56 40.58
CA ARG A 156 6.76 -7.79 40.16
C ARG A 156 7.67 -8.31 41.29
N PRO A 157 7.74 -9.65 41.48
CA PRO A 157 8.49 -10.29 42.57
C PRO A 157 9.88 -9.73 42.81
N VAL A 158 10.64 -9.46 41.75
CA VAL A 158 12.00 -8.91 41.83
C VAL A 158 12.12 -7.66 42.71
N TRP A 159 11.12 -6.77 42.68
CA TRP A 159 11.15 -5.49 43.42
C TRP A 159 10.68 -5.60 44.87
N ARG A 160 10.03 -6.71 45.26
CA ARG A 160 9.34 -6.83 46.54
C ARG A 160 10.28 -6.74 47.73
N GLN A 161 11.40 -7.45 47.69
CA GLN A 161 12.40 -7.44 48.76
C GLN A 161 13.01 -6.06 48.96
N PHE A 162 13.30 -5.34 47.87
CA PHE A 162 13.80 -3.98 47.92
C PHE A 162 12.83 -3.04 48.65
N LEU A 163 11.53 -3.12 48.33
CA LEU A 163 10.52 -2.29 48.98
C LEU A 163 10.30 -2.64 50.45
N VAL A 164 10.37 -3.93 50.81
CA VAL A 164 10.36 -4.37 52.22
C VAL A 164 11.49 -3.70 53.00
N GLN A 165 12.72 -3.76 52.49
CA GLN A 165 13.87 -3.14 53.14
C GLN A 165 13.82 -1.60 53.13
N LEU A 166 13.16 -1.00 52.13
CA LEU A 166 12.97 0.45 52.07
C LEU A 166 12.03 0.95 53.19
N CYS A 167 11.00 0.17 53.53
CA CYS A 167 10.07 0.48 54.63
C CYS A 167 10.77 0.61 55.99
N ASP A 168 11.90 -0.08 56.18
CA ASP A 168 12.68 -0.03 57.42
C ASP A 168 13.43 1.30 57.59
N VAL A 169 13.62 2.06 56.49
CA VAL A 169 14.46 3.27 56.47
C VAL A 169 13.67 4.55 56.24
N VAL A 170 12.61 4.50 55.43
CA VAL A 170 11.74 5.65 55.16
C VAL A 170 10.26 5.26 55.22
N PRO A 171 9.36 6.20 55.54
CA PRO A 171 7.93 5.93 55.45
C PRO A 171 7.53 5.64 54.00
N VAL A 172 7.08 4.42 53.74
CA VAL A 172 6.50 4.01 52.46
C VAL A 172 5.01 3.76 52.66
N ARG A 173 4.19 4.46 51.87
CA ARG A 173 2.74 4.23 51.80
C ARG A 173 2.34 3.71 50.43
N TRP A 174 1.36 2.83 50.36
CA TRP A 174 0.79 2.34 49.12
C TRP A 174 -0.70 2.65 49.04
N VAL A 175 -1.03 3.66 48.23
CA VAL A 175 -2.40 4.10 47.93
C VAL A 175 -2.83 3.43 46.63
N ALA A 176 -3.83 2.56 46.68
CA ALA A 176 -4.35 1.87 45.49
C ALA A 176 -5.73 1.25 45.73
N SER A 177 -6.40 0.82 44.66
CA SER A 177 -7.64 0.01 44.72
C SER A 177 -7.51 -1.24 45.61
N SER A 178 -8.63 -1.69 46.20
CA SER A 178 -8.74 -2.91 47.01
C SER A 178 -8.37 -4.18 46.24
N HIS A 179 -8.48 -4.17 44.91
CA HIS A 179 -8.14 -5.30 44.04
C HIS A 179 -6.63 -5.45 43.79
N SER A 180 -5.80 -4.48 44.21
CA SER A 180 -4.35 -4.50 44.02
C SER A 180 -3.66 -5.57 44.89
N ARG A 181 -2.64 -6.26 44.37
CA ARG A 181 -1.94 -7.35 45.07
C ARG A 181 -0.91 -6.84 46.08
N ARG A 182 -1.40 -6.47 47.27
CA ARG A 182 -0.61 -5.82 48.34
C ARG A 182 -0.36 -6.67 49.58
N SER A 183 -0.80 -7.93 49.61
CA SER A 183 -0.76 -8.79 50.82
C SER A 183 0.64 -9.05 51.39
N TRP A 184 1.68 -8.95 50.56
CA TRP A 184 3.08 -9.14 50.96
C TRP A 184 3.74 -7.86 51.51
N PHE A 185 3.10 -6.69 51.35
CA PHE A 185 3.72 -5.39 51.63
C PHE A 185 3.61 -5.02 53.11
N PRO A 186 4.73 -4.74 53.81
CA PRO A 186 4.74 -4.47 55.26
C PRO A 186 4.46 -3.00 55.62
N GLY A 187 4.53 -2.08 54.65
CA GLY A 187 4.32 -0.66 54.88
C GLY A 187 2.84 -0.27 55.04
N ARG A 188 2.56 1.03 55.17
CA ARG A 188 1.19 1.52 55.34
C ARG A 188 0.42 1.38 54.03
N THR A 189 -0.71 0.68 54.06
CA THR A 189 -1.63 0.59 52.92
C THR A 189 -2.82 1.53 53.12
N GLU A 190 -3.25 2.14 52.02
CA GLU A 190 -4.45 2.97 51.96
C GLU A 190 -5.27 2.52 50.76
N THR A 191 -6.55 2.25 50.99
CA THR A 191 -7.44 1.82 49.91
C THR A 191 -8.09 3.04 49.30
N ALA A 192 -7.90 3.21 47.99
CA ALA A 192 -8.57 4.27 47.26
C ALA A 192 -10.10 4.11 47.38
N PRO A 193 -10.87 5.22 47.52
CA PRO A 193 -12.31 5.14 47.65
C PRO A 193 -12.92 4.33 46.50
N VAL A 194 -13.82 3.41 46.83
CA VAL A 194 -14.56 2.63 45.81
C VAL A 194 -15.78 3.44 45.41
N GLY A 195 -15.95 3.65 44.10
CA GLY A 195 -17.18 4.22 43.55
C GLY A 195 -18.28 3.17 43.39
N LEU A 196 -19.55 3.56 43.52
CA LEU A 196 -20.66 2.73 43.06
C LEU A 196 -20.72 2.78 41.53
N SER A 197 -19.86 1.99 40.88
CA SER A 197 -19.76 1.99 39.41
C SER A 197 -21.04 1.44 38.76
N LEU A 198 -21.69 2.28 37.95
CA LEU A 198 -22.89 1.91 37.21
C LEU A 198 -22.54 1.27 35.87
N LEU A 199 -22.99 0.03 35.63
CA LEU A 199 -22.96 -0.56 34.29
C LEU A 199 -24.07 0.05 33.42
N VAL A 200 -23.68 0.85 32.44
CA VAL A 200 -24.61 1.58 31.56
C VAL A 200 -25.13 0.70 30.43
N ALA A 201 -24.25 -0.05 29.76
CA ALA A 201 -24.62 -0.89 28.62
C ALA A 201 -23.58 -2.00 28.37
N ALA A 202 -24.03 -3.10 27.74
CA ALA A 202 -23.16 -4.13 27.16
C ALA A 202 -23.50 -4.36 25.68
N ASP A 203 -22.79 -3.68 24.79
CA ASP A 203 -23.07 -3.63 23.35
C ASP A 203 -22.39 -4.75 22.55
N VAL A 204 -23.17 -5.55 21.83
CA VAL A 204 -22.68 -6.50 20.82
C VAL A 204 -22.63 -5.79 19.48
N CYS A 205 -21.42 -5.51 19.02
CA CYS A 205 -21.14 -4.87 17.73
C CYS A 205 -20.90 -5.93 16.65
N ALA A 206 -21.02 -5.58 15.37
CA ALA A 206 -20.83 -6.55 14.28
C ALA A 206 -19.41 -7.13 14.22
N ASP A 207 -18.40 -6.26 14.31
CA ASP A 207 -16.97 -6.54 14.14
C ASP A 207 -16.13 -5.52 14.95
N PRO A 208 -14.79 -5.69 15.07
CA PRO A 208 -13.95 -4.74 15.80
C PRO A 208 -14.02 -3.31 15.26
N ARG A 209 -14.22 -3.12 13.95
CA ARG A 209 -14.36 -1.79 13.35
C ARG A 209 -15.64 -1.09 13.83
N SER A 210 -16.74 -1.82 13.88
CA SER A 210 -18.01 -1.34 14.41
C SER A 210 -17.92 -1.02 15.90
N GLU A 211 -17.14 -1.80 16.65
CA GLU A 211 -16.89 -1.55 18.06
C GLU A 211 -16.16 -0.21 18.31
N VAL A 212 -15.12 0.11 17.52
CA VAL A 212 -14.47 1.43 17.56
C VAL A 212 -15.45 2.55 17.24
N ARG A 213 -16.27 2.37 16.20
CA ARG A 213 -17.29 3.36 15.83
C ARG A 213 -18.25 3.62 16.99
N GLU A 214 -18.79 2.58 17.61
CA GLU A 214 -19.70 2.76 18.76
C GLU A 214 -18.99 3.35 19.98
N ALA A 215 -17.70 3.05 20.17
CA ALA A 215 -16.90 3.68 21.22
C ALA A 215 -16.71 5.19 20.99
N LEU A 216 -16.43 5.62 19.76
CA LEU A 216 -16.31 7.05 19.43
C LEU A 216 -17.66 7.77 19.48
N ARG A 217 -18.75 7.13 19.04
CA ARG A 217 -20.13 7.67 19.20
C ARG A 217 -20.48 7.85 20.67
N TRP A 218 -20.14 6.87 21.51
CA TRP A 218 -20.31 6.94 22.96
C TRP A 218 -19.50 8.10 23.56
N ALA A 219 -18.21 8.21 23.24
CA ALA A 219 -17.37 9.29 23.76
C ALA A 219 -17.88 10.67 23.32
N ARG A 220 -18.31 10.80 22.06
CA ARG A 220 -18.94 12.04 21.55
C ARG A 220 -20.22 12.38 22.32
N ALA A 221 -21.06 11.40 22.62
CA ALA A 221 -22.27 11.60 23.42
C ALA A 221 -21.93 12.06 24.84
N ARG A 222 -20.94 11.45 25.51
CA ARG A 222 -20.48 11.88 26.84
C ARG A 222 -20.04 13.35 26.87
N ILE A 223 -19.32 13.80 25.85
CA ILE A 223 -18.87 15.19 25.76
C ILE A 223 -20.04 16.13 25.41
N ALA A 224 -20.80 15.79 24.38
CA ALA A 224 -21.78 16.71 23.80
C ALA A 224 -23.12 16.77 24.55
N GLU A 225 -23.54 15.65 25.17
CA GLU A 225 -24.81 15.55 25.89
C GLU A 225 -24.61 15.70 27.40
N ASP A 226 -23.67 14.94 27.97
CA ASP A 226 -23.46 14.91 29.43
C ASP A 226 -22.54 16.04 29.93
N GLY A 227 -21.88 16.78 29.02
CA GLY A 227 -20.92 17.83 29.35
C GLY A 227 -19.66 17.33 30.05
N ILE A 228 -19.34 16.04 29.92
CA ILE A 228 -18.20 15.41 30.58
C ILE A 228 -16.90 15.89 29.91
N PRO A 229 -15.90 16.36 30.68
CA PRO A 229 -14.64 16.79 30.12
C PRO A 229 -13.84 15.58 29.55
N PRO A 230 -13.13 15.73 28.42
CA PRO A 230 -12.42 14.63 27.77
C PRO A 230 -11.47 13.86 28.68
N GLU A 231 -10.77 14.54 29.59
CA GLU A 231 -9.87 13.93 30.55
C GLU A 231 -10.56 13.05 31.60
N GLU A 232 -11.88 13.00 31.68
CA GLU A 232 -12.58 12.05 32.55
C GLU A 232 -13.01 10.77 31.82
N ILE A 233 -12.69 10.66 30.52
CA ILE A 233 -13.13 9.58 29.64
C ILE A 233 -11.96 8.67 29.26
N ALA A 234 -12.15 7.35 29.41
CA ALA A 234 -11.25 6.33 28.90
C ALA A 234 -11.97 5.33 27.99
N ILE A 235 -11.26 4.88 26.96
CA ILE A 235 -11.59 3.70 26.18
C ILE A 235 -10.41 2.73 26.32
N THR A 236 -10.68 1.46 26.56
CA THR A 236 -9.60 0.52 26.88
C THR A 236 -9.90 -0.90 26.41
N ALA A 237 -8.85 -1.65 26.12
CA ALA A 237 -8.86 -3.08 25.86
C ALA A 237 -7.74 -3.77 26.66
N ALA A 238 -7.80 -5.09 26.88
CA ALA A 238 -6.66 -5.81 27.47
C ALA A 238 -5.37 -5.63 26.64
N SER A 239 -5.50 -5.62 25.31
CA SER A 239 -4.44 -5.30 24.35
C SER A 239 -5.01 -4.51 23.16
N PRO A 240 -4.47 -3.34 22.81
CA PRO A 240 -5.10 -2.43 21.84
C PRO A 240 -4.94 -2.87 20.36
N THR A 241 -4.01 -3.77 20.04
CA THR A 241 -3.57 -4.09 18.67
C THR A 241 -4.69 -4.29 17.64
N THR A 242 -5.75 -5.01 18.00
CA THR A 242 -6.87 -5.32 17.09
C THR A 242 -7.66 -4.09 16.64
N TRP A 243 -7.73 -3.05 17.47
CA TRP A 243 -8.55 -1.86 17.22
C TRP A 243 -7.73 -0.65 16.79
N ASP A 244 -6.41 -0.70 16.97
CA ASP A 244 -5.51 0.45 16.93
C ASP A 244 -5.54 1.19 15.59
N ASP A 245 -5.44 0.47 14.47
CA ASP A 245 -5.50 1.06 13.12
C ASP A 245 -6.86 1.72 12.86
N THR A 246 -7.95 1.13 13.37
CA THR A 246 -9.29 1.71 13.22
C THR A 246 -9.44 2.96 14.08
N PHE A 247 -8.97 2.94 15.33
CA PHE A 247 -8.95 4.14 16.18
C PHE A 247 -8.15 5.25 15.50
N LEU A 248 -6.96 4.97 15.02
CA LEU A 248 -6.09 5.94 14.39
C LEU A 248 -6.77 6.63 13.18
N VAL A 249 -7.47 5.87 12.33
CA VAL A 249 -8.18 6.42 11.18
C VAL A 249 -9.42 7.21 11.62
N LEU A 250 -10.28 6.61 12.47
CA LEU A 250 -11.57 7.21 12.80
C LEU A 250 -11.46 8.40 13.76
N THR A 251 -10.46 8.44 14.64
CA THR A 251 -10.23 9.59 15.54
C THR A 251 -9.83 10.85 14.78
N ARG A 252 -8.97 10.72 13.76
CA ARG A 252 -8.60 11.81 12.85
C ARG A 252 -9.81 12.38 12.12
N GLU A 253 -10.73 11.50 11.71
CA GLU A 253 -12.00 11.90 11.06
C GLU A 253 -12.98 12.54 12.06
N ALA A 254 -13.00 12.08 13.31
CA ALA A 254 -13.91 12.55 14.36
C ALA A 254 -13.61 13.98 14.84
N GLY A 255 -12.35 14.43 14.70
CA GLY A 255 -11.87 15.64 15.36
C GLY A 255 -12.01 15.57 16.88
N LEU A 256 -11.96 14.37 17.47
CA LEU A 256 -12.00 14.15 18.91
C LEU A 256 -10.57 14.11 19.47
N PRO A 257 -10.28 14.76 20.61
CA PRO A 257 -8.98 14.69 21.24
C PRO A 257 -8.82 13.33 21.92
N VAL A 258 -8.13 12.40 21.27
CA VAL A 258 -7.88 11.04 21.79
C VAL A 258 -6.37 10.80 21.88
N HIS A 259 -5.89 10.51 23.09
CA HIS A 259 -4.50 10.18 23.38
C HIS A 259 -4.26 8.66 23.45
N PHE A 260 -3.37 8.15 22.61
CA PHE A 260 -2.86 6.79 22.55
C PHE A 260 -1.75 6.61 23.58
N THR A 261 -2.11 6.07 24.75
CA THR A 261 -1.17 5.92 25.87
C THR A 261 0.03 5.01 25.59
N HIS A 262 -0.05 4.15 24.56
CA HIS A 262 1.03 3.26 24.09
C HIS A 262 1.72 3.78 22.80
N GLY A 263 1.43 5.01 22.39
CA GLY A 263 1.93 5.61 21.16
C GLY A 263 1.24 5.08 19.89
N ILE A 264 1.42 5.80 18.78
CA ILE A 264 0.89 5.42 17.47
C ILE A 264 1.94 4.64 16.66
N PRO A 265 1.54 3.79 15.69
CA PRO A 265 2.48 3.10 14.81
C PRO A 265 3.40 4.10 14.12
N ALA A 266 4.72 3.85 14.11
CA ALA A 266 5.66 4.74 13.41
C ALA A 266 5.29 4.89 11.92
N LEU A 267 4.86 3.79 11.28
CA LEU A 267 4.39 3.77 9.89
C LEU A 267 3.11 4.58 9.64
N ALA A 268 2.40 5.03 10.67
CA ALA A 268 1.25 5.94 10.52
C ALA A 268 1.66 7.42 10.36
N THR A 269 2.95 7.72 10.48
CA THR A 269 3.52 9.07 10.41
C THR A 269 4.26 9.33 9.09
N ARG A 270 4.49 10.61 8.78
CA ARG A 270 5.26 10.99 7.59
C ARG A 270 6.69 10.44 7.66
N GLU A 271 7.29 10.50 8.85
CA GLU A 271 8.67 10.11 9.13
C GLU A 271 8.84 8.59 8.97
N GLY A 272 7.91 7.80 9.52
CA GLY A 272 7.90 6.34 9.31
C GLY A 272 7.63 5.95 7.86
N GLN A 273 6.75 6.64 7.15
CA GLN A 273 6.54 6.43 5.71
C GLN A 273 7.77 6.80 4.86
N THR A 274 8.59 7.76 5.31
CA THR A 274 9.86 8.09 4.67
C THR A 274 10.87 6.97 4.87
N CYS A 275 10.94 6.39 6.07
CA CYS A 275 11.74 5.20 6.35
C CYS A 275 11.28 4.00 5.51
N ALA A 276 9.97 3.79 5.38
CA ALA A 276 9.40 2.71 4.58
C ALA A 276 9.74 2.85 3.09
N ALA A 277 9.69 4.07 2.52
CA ALA A 277 10.09 4.31 1.13
C ALA A 277 11.58 4.00 0.89
N LEU A 278 12.45 4.30 1.86
CA LEU A 278 13.86 3.93 1.79
C LEU A 278 14.05 2.40 1.90
N ALA A 279 13.39 1.76 2.87
CA ALA A 279 13.43 0.31 3.04
C ALA A 279 12.97 -0.42 1.78
N ASP A 280 11.89 0.05 1.15
CA ASP A 280 11.32 -0.57 -0.05
C ASP A 280 12.34 -0.61 -1.21
N ILE A 281 13.07 0.49 -1.45
CA ILE A 281 14.13 0.51 -2.46
C ILE A 281 15.27 -0.43 -2.09
N LEU A 282 15.72 -0.41 -0.83
CA LEU A 282 16.87 -1.22 -0.40
C LEU A 282 16.57 -2.73 -0.42
N LEU A 283 15.30 -3.12 -0.21
CA LEU A 283 14.85 -4.51 -0.22
C LEU A 283 14.47 -5.00 -1.61
N ARG A 284 13.80 -4.16 -2.43
CA ARG A 284 13.19 -4.57 -3.70
C ARG A 284 13.87 -3.98 -4.94
N GLY A 285 14.91 -3.17 -4.76
CA GLY A 285 15.70 -2.59 -5.83
C GLY A 285 15.08 -1.33 -6.46
N LEU A 286 15.79 -0.78 -7.45
CA LEU A 286 15.40 0.46 -8.12
C LEU A 286 14.17 0.26 -9.01
N SER A 287 13.28 1.24 -9.00
CA SER A 287 12.27 1.48 -10.03
C SER A 287 11.95 2.96 -10.07
N GLN A 288 11.35 3.45 -11.16
CA GLN A 288 10.97 4.85 -11.25
C GLN A 288 9.99 5.26 -10.14
N GLU A 289 9.02 4.40 -9.82
CA GLU A 289 8.01 4.66 -8.80
C GLU A 289 8.63 4.79 -7.41
N ARG A 290 9.47 3.84 -6.99
CA ARG A 290 10.07 3.86 -5.66
C ARG A 290 11.01 5.05 -5.48
N VAL A 291 11.82 5.35 -6.50
CA VAL A 291 12.71 6.51 -6.50
C VAL A 291 11.88 7.80 -6.36
N ARG A 292 10.83 7.97 -7.16
CA ARG A 292 9.94 9.14 -7.05
C ARG A 292 9.26 9.23 -5.69
N LEU A 293 8.79 8.11 -5.13
CA LEU A 293 8.16 8.07 -3.82
C LEU A 293 9.14 8.49 -2.71
N LEU A 294 10.38 8.00 -2.74
CA LEU A 294 11.42 8.42 -1.79
C LEU A 294 11.70 9.92 -1.93
N PHE A 295 11.96 10.41 -3.15
CA PHE A 295 12.27 11.82 -3.40
C PHE A 295 11.11 12.79 -3.17
N ALA A 296 9.87 12.30 -3.20
CA ALA A 296 8.71 13.09 -2.75
C ALA A 296 8.66 13.26 -1.23
N ARG A 297 9.37 12.42 -0.46
CA ARG A 297 9.36 12.41 1.00
C ARG A 297 10.63 12.99 1.63
N ILE A 298 11.78 12.84 0.99
CA ILE A 298 13.04 13.49 1.39
C ILE A 298 13.22 14.84 0.70
N ALA A 299 14.05 15.73 1.25
CA ALA A 299 14.36 17.02 0.63
C ALA A 299 15.49 16.85 -0.42
N PRO A 300 15.21 16.89 -1.74
CA PRO A 300 16.20 16.61 -2.78
C PRO A 300 17.30 17.68 -2.85
N VAL A 301 16.97 18.92 -2.49
CA VAL A 301 17.85 20.09 -2.48
C VAL A 301 19.14 19.86 -1.69
N ARG A 302 19.09 19.03 -0.64
CA ARG A 302 20.28 18.73 0.18
C ARG A 302 21.31 17.89 -0.56
N GLU A 303 20.87 16.97 -1.41
CA GLU A 303 21.76 16.22 -2.29
C GLU A 303 22.07 17.00 -3.57
N GLN A 304 21.73 18.30 -3.61
CA GLN A 304 21.87 19.19 -4.77
C GLN A 304 21.08 18.70 -6.00
N ILE A 305 20.07 17.86 -5.79
CA ILE A 305 19.24 17.31 -6.86
C ILE A 305 18.27 18.40 -7.34
N PRO A 306 18.30 18.78 -8.63
CA PRO A 306 17.39 19.78 -9.20
C PRO A 306 15.92 19.38 -9.04
N LEU A 307 15.01 20.34 -8.86
CA LEU A 307 13.57 20.02 -8.71
C LEU A 307 12.96 19.42 -9.99
N ASP A 308 13.51 19.75 -11.15
CA ASP A 308 13.09 19.24 -12.47
C ASP A 308 13.86 17.97 -12.89
N TRP A 309 14.56 17.29 -11.97
CA TRP A 309 15.36 16.08 -12.25
C TRP A 309 14.59 15.01 -13.04
N ALA A 310 13.27 14.92 -12.85
CA ALA A 310 12.41 13.91 -13.47
C ALA A 310 11.84 14.35 -14.83
N LYS A 311 12.05 15.59 -15.27
CA LYS A 311 11.54 16.12 -16.53
C LYS A 311 12.19 15.39 -17.71
N GLY A 312 11.37 15.07 -18.72
CA GLY A 312 11.74 14.23 -19.88
C GLY A 312 11.73 12.71 -19.64
N LEU A 313 11.72 12.24 -18.38
CA LEU A 313 11.62 10.80 -18.10
C LEU A 313 10.21 10.27 -18.40
N LYS A 314 10.13 9.24 -19.25
CA LYS A 314 8.86 8.55 -19.56
C LYS A 314 8.34 7.83 -18.32
N ARG A 315 7.04 7.99 -18.02
CA ARG A 315 6.40 7.35 -16.85
C ARG A 315 6.34 5.83 -16.94
N SER A 316 6.33 5.31 -18.17
CA SER A 316 6.31 3.89 -18.47
C SER A 316 7.68 3.23 -18.42
N ALA A 317 8.76 3.99 -18.25
CA ALA A 317 10.12 3.44 -18.23
C ALA A 317 10.34 2.53 -17.01
N ALA A 318 10.95 1.37 -17.22
CA ALA A 318 11.24 0.41 -16.15
C ALA A 318 12.26 0.97 -15.15
N LEU A 319 13.38 1.52 -15.66
CA LEU A 319 14.49 2.12 -14.90
C LEU A 319 14.90 1.30 -13.66
N THR A 320 15.23 0.03 -13.88
CA THR A 320 15.53 -0.91 -12.78
C THR A 320 17.00 -1.08 -12.47
N THR A 321 17.88 -0.52 -13.31
CA THR A 321 19.32 -0.57 -13.11
C THR A 321 19.92 0.83 -13.22
N ARG A 322 21.09 1.03 -12.59
CA ARG A 322 21.83 2.30 -12.67
C ARG A 322 22.13 2.71 -14.13
N GLN A 323 22.39 1.75 -15.01
CA GLN A 323 22.68 2.01 -16.41
C GLN A 323 21.47 2.56 -17.15
N LEU A 324 20.28 1.98 -16.94
CA LEU A 324 19.03 2.48 -17.52
C LEU A 324 18.71 3.89 -17.02
N TRP A 325 18.92 4.15 -15.73
CA TRP A 325 18.78 5.50 -15.17
C TRP A 325 19.74 6.50 -15.81
N ARG A 326 21.02 6.15 -15.97
CA ARG A 326 21.99 7.01 -16.65
C ARG A 326 21.53 7.35 -18.06
N HIS A 327 21.18 6.33 -18.85
CA HIS A 327 20.80 6.53 -20.24
C HIS A 327 19.52 7.37 -20.36
N ALA A 328 18.51 7.11 -19.53
CA ALA A 328 17.28 7.88 -19.52
C ALA A 328 17.50 9.35 -19.11
N LEU A 329 18.36 9.61 -18.13
CA LEU A 329 18.72 10.97 -17.73
C LEU A 329 19.47 11.69 -18.84
N GLU A 330 20.45 11.04 -19.48
CA GLU A 330 21.22 11.61 -20.60
C GLU A 330 20.31 12.00 -21.77
N GLN A 331 19.36 11.14 -22.14
CA GLN A 331 18.40 11.45 -23.21
C GLN A 331 17.47 12.62 -22.86
N ALA A 332 17.05 12.71 -21.60
CA ALA A 332 16.15 13.76 -21.13
C ALA A 332 16.88 15.09 -20.80
N ARG A 333 18.21 15.17 -20.99
CA ARG A 333 19.03 16.32 -20.59
C ARG A 333 18.56 17.64 -21.20
N ALA A 334 18.23 17.63 -22.49
CA ALA A 334 17.79 18.82 -23.21
C ALA A 334 16.45 19.40 -22.70
N GLU A 335 15.66 18.61 -21.97
CA GLU A 335 14.40 19.06 -21.41
C GLU A 335 14.55 19.76 -20.04
N ARG A 336 15.71 19.63 -19.39
CA ARG A 336 16.00 20.18 -18.05
C ARG A 336 16.75 21.51 -18.12
N ALA A 337 16.56 22.35 -17.10
CA ALA A 337 17.20 23.67 -17.04
C ALA A 337 18.70 23.58 -16.73
N ASP A 338 19.10 22.67 -15.83
CA ASP A 338 20.45 22.62 -15.25
C ASP A 338 21.39 21.63 -15.94
N GLY A 339 21.15 21.31 -17.21
CA GLY A 339 22.02 20.42 -17.99
C GLY A 339 22.24 19.06 -17.33
N ASP A 340 23.51 18.73 -17.05
CA ASP A 340 23.94 17.43 -16.49
C ASP A 340 23.97 17.37 -14.95
N LEU A 341 23.49 18.41 -14.25
CA LEU A 341 23.49 18.47 -12.79
C LEU A 341 22.68 17.33 -12.16
N ALA A 342 21.57 16.94 -12.77
CA ALA A 342 20.74 15.82 -12.32
C ALA A 342 21.52 14.50 -12.36
N GLU A 343 22.27 14.23 -13.43
CA GLU A 343 23.13 13.06 -13.55
C GLU A 343 24.21 13.04 -12.46
N ARG A 344 24.91 14.17 -12.26
CA ARG A 344 26.00 14.27 -11.28
C ARG A 344 25.56 14.04 -9.84
N THR A 345 24.34 14.45 -9.50
CA THR A 345 23.82 14.42 -8.12
C THR A 345 22.98 13.18 -7.83
N LEU A 346 22.14 12.75 -8.77
CA LEU A 346 21.23 11.62 -8.60
C LEU A 346 21.94 10.26 -8.78
N LEU A 347 22.85 10.11 -9.75
CA LEU A 347 23.51 8.82 -10.02
C LEU A 347 24.29 8.27 -8.82
N PRO A 348 25.03 9.08 -8.02
CA PRO A 348 25.68 8.59 -6.81
C PRO A 348 24.70 8.14 -5.72
N VAL A 349 23.50 8.73 -5.66
CA VAL A 349 22.44 8.28 -4.73
C VAL A 349 21.85 6.96 -5.22
N LEU A 350 21.51 6.87 -6.50
CA LEU A 350 21.00 5.64 -7.12
C LEU A 350 22.00 4.48 -7.02
N GLU A 351 23.30 4.77 -7.13
CA GLU A 351 24.34 3.77 -6.93
C GLU A 351 24.32 3.23 -5.49
N LEU A 352 24.27 4.10 -4.48
CA LEU A 352 24.16 3.68 -3.09
C LEU A 352 22.92 2.81 -2.86
N LEU A 353 21.76 3.24 -3.39
CA LEU A 353 20.50 2.51 -3.27
C LEU A 353 20.54 1.15 -3.99
N SER A 354 21.21 1.07 -5.15
CA SER A 354 21.33 -0.19 -5.93
C SER A 354 22.14 -1.28 -5.24
N ARG A 355 22.96 -0.94 -4.24
CA ARG A 355 23.71 -1.91 -3.42
C ARG A 355 22.81 -2.64 -2.41
N GLY A 356 21.58 -2.17 -2.22
CA GLY A 356 20.55 -2.83 -1.43
C GLY A 356 20.77 -2.75 0.08
N ILE A 357 20.11 -3.65 0.80
CA ILE A 357 20.00 -3.64 2.27
C ILE A 357 21.32 -3.67 3.07
N PRO A 358 22.47 -4.21 2.57
CA PRO A 358 23.74 -4.10 3.30
C PRO A 358 24.18 -2.66 3.57
N GLU A 359 23.76 -1.71 2.75
CA GLU A 359 24.10 -0.28 2.90
C GLU A 359 23.04 0.51 3.70
N ALA A 360 22.15 -0.17 4.43
CA ALA A 360 21.03 0.46 5.14
C ALA A 360 21.43 1.59 6.10
N ASP A 361 22.46 1.41 6.93
CA ASP A 361 22.92 2.46 7.86
C ASP A 361 23.46 3.67 7.10
N ARG A 362 24.31 3.44 6.09
CA ARG A 362 24.89 4.51 5.27
C ARG A 362 23.82 5.27 4.47
N ALA A 363 22.89 4.56 3.86
CA ALA A 363 21.77 5.14 3.12
C ALA A 363 20.87 5.99 4.04
N GLY A 364 20.54 5.47 5.22
CA GLY A 364 19.78 6.19 6.23
C GLY A 364 20.45 7.50 6.66
N ARG A 365 21.75 7.46 7.05
CA ARG A 365 22.51 8.65 7.48
C ARG A 365 22.65 9.71 6.38
N ARG A 366 22.74 9.26 5.12
CA ARG A 366 22.83 10.17 3.96
C ARG A 366 21.48 10.85 3.69
N LEU A 367 20.40 10.06 3.61
CA LEU A 367 19.12 10.50 3.04
C LEU A 367 18.09 10.96 4.08
N LEU A 368 18.09 10.40 5.29
CA LEU A 368 17.12 10.70 6.34
C LEU A 368 17.60 11.76 7.32
N ARG A 369 16.66 12.47 7.98
CA ARG A 369 16.95 13.57 8.92
C ARG A 369 15.99 13.58 10.10
N GLY A 370 16.43 14.21 11.20
CA GLY A 370 15.61 14.46 12.37
C GLY A 370 14.94 13.17 12.88
N PRO A 371 13.63 13.20 13.20
CA PRO A 371 12.94 12.02 13.72
C PRO A 371 12.93 10.82 12.78
N ALA A 372 12.96 11.02 11.45
CA ALA A 372 13.05 9.90 10.51
C ALA A 372 14.40 9.17 10.60
N LEU A 373 15.50 9.88 10.81
CA LEU A 373 16.81 9.25 11.02
C LEU A 373 16.84 8.49 12.36
N THR A 374 16.28 9.07 13.42
CA THR A 374 16.15 8.40 14.71
C THR A 374 15.36 7.10 14.58
N LEU A 375 14.16 7.14 13.96
CA LEU A 375 13.34 5.96 13.72
C LEU A 375 14.08 4.88 12.91
N TRP A 376 14.82 5.28 11.88
CA TRP A 376 15.63 4.35 11.10
C TRP A 376 16.70 3.67 11.93
N GLN A 377 17.40 4.43 12.77
CA GLN A 377 18.42 3.89 13.68
C GLN A 377 17.80 2.98 14.73
N ASP A 378 16.64 3.33 15.28
CA ASP A 378 15.90 2.51 16.24
C ASP A 378 15.51 1.16 15.61
N ALA A 379 15.01 1.20 14.38
CA ALA A 379 14.64 0.00 13.64
C ALA A 379 15.85 -0.91 13.36
N LEU A 380 16.98 -0.33 12.93
CA LEU A 380 18.23 -1.07 12.71
C LEU A 380 18.87 -1.60 14.00
N ARG A 381 18.56 -1.02 15.17
CA ARG A 381 18.95 -1.55 16.48
C ARG A 381 18.12 -2.78 16.84
N MET A 382 16.81 -2.73 16.62
CA MET A 382 15.86 -3.79 17.01
C MET A 382 16.06 -5.14 16.29
N ALA A 383 16.42 -5.11 15.00
CA ALA A 383 16.60 -6.33 14.20
C ALA A 383 17.69 -6.15 13.14
N PRO A 384 18.17 -7.24 12.51
CA PRO A 384 19.06 -7.13 11.37
C PRO A 384 18.43 -6.31 10.22
N PRO A 385 19.22 -5.62 9.38
CA PRO A 385 18.71 -4.78 8.28
C PRO A 385 17.72 -5.50 7.35
N GLN A 386 17.90 -6.80 7.13
CA GLN A 386 17.03 -7.65 6.32
C GLN A 386 15.59 -7.70 6.85
N ALA A 387 15.38 -7.43 8.13
CA ALA A 387 14.09 -7.45 8.81
C ALA A 387 13.58 -6.03 9.15
N ILE A 388 14.12 -5.00 8.50
CA ILE A 388 13.79 -3.60 8.78
C ILE A 388 12.29 -3.31 8.70
N GLU A 389 11.55 -4.00 7.81
CA GLU A 389 10.09 -3.87 7.71
C GLU A 389 9.39 -4.27 9.01
N LEU A 390 9.80 -5.39 9.62
CA LEU A 390 9.23 -5.88 10.88
C LEU A 390 9.55 -4.91 12.03
N SER A 391 10.78 -4.39 12.09
CA SER A 391 11.18 -3.42 13.11
C SER A 391 10.43 -2.09 12.97
N LEU A 392 10.30 -1.58 11.74
CA LEU A 392 9.53 -0.36 11.48
C LEU A 392 8.05 -0.53 11.82
N GLN A 393 7.46 -1.71 11.58
CA GLN A 393 6.09 -2.04 11.98
C GLN A 393 5.91 -2.09 13.51
N ALA A 394 6.93 -2.56 14.24
CA ALA A 394 6.89 -2.67 15.70
C ALA A 394 7.09 -1.33 16.42
N LEU A 395 7.78 -0.37 15.79
CA LEU A 395 8.06 0.93 16.40
C LEU A 395 6.79 1.75 16.64
N ARG A 396 6.77 2.43 17.78
CA ARG A 396 5.72 3.35 18.20
C ARG A 396 6.33 4.71 18.49
N VAL A 397 5.58 5.77 18.18
CA VAL A 397 5.95 7.16 18.46
C VAL A 397 4.89 7.85 19.28
N ASP A 398 5.28 8.93 19.95
CA ASP A 398 4.35 9.81 20.65
C ASP A 398 3.29 10.37 19.70
N ASP A 399 2.06 10.51 20.18
CA ASP A 399 0.94 10.98 19.37
C ASP A 399 0.73 12.51 19.43
N GLY A 400 1.56 13.22 20.20
CA GLY A 400 1.54 14.67 20.38
C GLY A 400 0.41 15.22 21.26
N HIS A 401 -0.41 14.36 21.89
CA HIS A 401 -1.55 14.77 22.70
C HIS A 401 -1.24 14.70 24.21
N GLU A 402 -1.82 15.62 24.97
CA GLU A 402 -1.65 15.66 26.42
C GLU A 402 -2.80 14.90 27.12
N PRO A 403 -2.55 13.81 27.87
CA PRO A 403 -3.62 13.06 28.54
C PRO A 403 -4.44 13.87 29.55
N GLY A 404 -3.95 15.04 29.96
CA GLY A 404 -4.61 15.95 30.88
C GLY A 404 -5.85 16.67 30.35
N ASN A 405 -6.10 16.65 29.03
CA ASN A 405 -7.23 17.33 28.38
C ASN A 405 -7.84 16.52 27.22
N THR A 406 -7.57 15.22 27.16
CA THR A 406 -8.00 14.33 26.08
C THR A 406 -8.66 13.06 26.62
N ILE A 407 -9.52 12.45 25.81
CA ILE A 407 -9.95 11.06 26.01
C ILE A 407 -8.72 10.17 25.93
N VAL A 408 -8.59 9.16 26.78
CA VAL A 408 -7.49 8.19 26.66
C VAL A 408 -7.93 6.91 25.97
N TRP A 409 -7.10 6.42 25.04
CA TRP A 409 -7.17 5.10 24.45
C TRP A 409 -5.89 4.33 24.78
N GLY A 410 -6.03 3.08 25.23
CA GLY A 410 -4.87 2.32 25.66
C GLY A 410 -5.13 0.92 26.17
N PRO A 411 -4.07 0.21 26.57
CA PRO A 411 -4.19 -1.05 27.26
C PRO A 411 -4.75 -0.86 28.68
N ALA A 412 -5.48 -1.85 29.17
CA ALA A 412 -6.15 -1.83 30.46
C ALA A 412 -5.24 -1.50 31.64
N HIS A 413 -4.00 -2.01 31.63
CA HIS A 413 -3.06 -1.74 32.72
C HIS A 413 -2.65 -0.26 32.82
N HIS A 414 -2.61 0.51 31.72
CA HIS A 414 -2.37 1.95 31.79
C HIS A 414 -3.55 2.68 32.45
N VAL A 415 -4.78 2.31 32.10
CA VAL A 415 -6.00 2.92 32.67
C VAL A 415 -6.19 2.49 34.11
N ALA A 416 -5.83 1.25 34.48
CA ALA A 416 -5.87 0.80 35.87
C ALA A 416 -4.87 1.58 36.75
N ALA A 417 -3.71 1.96 36.21
CA ALA A 417 -2.71 2.76 36.93
C ALA A 417 -3.05 4.26 37.02
N ALA A 418 -3.96 4.74 36.16
CA ALA A 418 -4.50 6.10 36.21
C ALA A 418 -5.99 6.09 35.81
N PRO A 419 -6.87 5.67 36.74
CA PRO A 419 -8.30 5.48 36.46
C PRO A 419 -8.98 6.76 35.98
N ARG A 420 -9.99 6.59 35.11
CA ARG A 420 -10.89 7.67 34.65
C ARG A 420 -12.30 7.39 35.13
N LYS A 421 -13.11 8.44 35.31
CA LYS A 421 -14.46 8.32 35.87
C LYS A 421 -15.43 7.60 34.93
N HIS A 422 -15.31 7.81 33.62
CA HIS A 422 -16.21 7.25 32.62
C HIS A 422 -15.44 6.36 31.66
N VAL A 423 -15.71 5.05 31.68
CA VAL A 423 -14.86 4.09 30.95
C VAL A 423 -15.67 3.20 30.01
N ARG A 424 -15.18 3.02 28.78
CA ARG A 424 -15.66 1.98 27.87
C ARG A 424 -14.61 0.88 27.71
N LEU A 425 -14.97 -0.32 28.14
CA LEU A 425 -14.16 -1.52 28.01
C LEU A 425 -14.58 -2.25 26.73
N ILE A 426 -13.65 -2.41 25.78
CA ILE A 426 -13.91 -3.02 24.48
C ILE A 426 -13.18 -4.36 24.36
N GLY A 427 -13.65 -5.23 23.47
CA GLY A 427 -13.01 -6.50 23.20
C GLY A 427 -13.27 -7.58 24.24
N LEU A 428 -14.44 -7.56 24.89
CA LEU A 428 -14.87 -8.57 25.85
C LEU A 428 -15.34 -9.88 25.17
N ALA A 429 -14.52 -10.37 24.25
CA ALA A 429 -14.65 -11.68 23.64
C ALA A 429 -13.83 -12.73 24.43
N ALA A 430 -14.20 -14.00 24.30
CA ALA A 430 -13.48 -15.11 24.89
C ALA A 430 -12.01 -15.10 24.42
N ASN A 431 -11.08 -15.34 25.35
CA ASN A 431 -9.62 -15.32 25.13
C ASN A 431 -9.01 -13.97 24.71
N ALA A 432 -9.81 -12.91 24.55
CA ALA A 432 -9.33 -11.56 24.25
C ALA A 432 -9.20 -10.72 25.53
N TRP A 433 -10.19 -10.81 26.43
CA TRP A 433 -10.12 -10.21 27.76
C TRP A 433 -10.95 -11.05 28.75
N PRO A 434 -10.33 -11.80 29.67
CA PRO A 434 -8.89 -11.98 29.86
C PRO A 434 -8.22 -12.67 28.67
N ARG A 435 -6.97 -12.29 28.40
CA ARG A 435 -6.13 -12.94 27.39
C ARG A 435 -5.79 -14.35 27.83
N ARG A 436 -5.68 -15.26 26.85
CA ARG A 436 -5.19 -16.62 27.11
C ARG A 436 -3.72 -16.53 27.59
N PRO A 437 -3.33 -17.30 28.63
CA PRO A 437 -1.92 -17.49 28.95
C PRO A 437 -1.15 -17.94 27.72
N SER A 438 -0.07 -17.23 27.41
CA SER A 438 0.87 -17.60 26.36
C SER A 438 2.15 -18.04 27.01
N GLU A 439 2.66 -19.20 26.59
CA GLU A 439 4.00 -19.62 26.95
C GLU A 439 5.03 -18.65 26.37
N ASN A 440 6.14 -18.46 27.07
CA ASN A 440 7.26 -17.71 26.52
C ASN A 440 7.93 -18.56 25.43
N PRO A 441 8.18 -18.03 24.22
CA PRO A 441 8.69 -18.82 23.10
C PRO A 441 10.10 -19.38 23.33
N LEU A 442 10.90 -18.78 24.22
CA LEU A 442 12.23 -19.28 24.59
C LEU A 442 12.25 -20.07 25.89
N LEU A 443 11.29 -19.79 26.78
CA LEU A 443 11.17 -20.38 28.10
C LEU A 443 9.75 -20.98 28.29
N PRO A 444 9.40 -22.04 27.55
CA PRO A 444 8.10 -22.70 27.70
C PRO A 444 7.95 -23.32 29.09
N GLU A 445 6.71 -23.45 29.56
CA GLU A 445 6.41 -23.75 30.97
C GLU A 445 6.95 -25.11 31.41
N HIS A 446 6.91 -26.11 30.52
CA HIS A 446 7.43 -27.46 30.79
C HIS A 446 8.95 -27.52 31.03
N LEU A 447 9.72 -26.49 30.67
CA LEU A 447 11.17 -26.43 30.92
C LEU A 447 11.52 -25.74 32.24
N LEU A 448 10.56 -25.08 32.88
CA LEU A 448 10.81 -24.20 34.01
C LEU A 448 10.61 -24.90 35.36
N GLU A 449 9.89 -26.02 35.43
CA GLU A 449 9.42 -26.63 36.69
C GLU A 449 10.51 -26.76 37.78
N PRO A 450 10.34 -26.14 38.97
CA PRO A 450 9.15 -25.48 39.53
C PRO A 450 9.08 -23.94 39.35
N LEU A 451 9.92 -23.33 38.52
CA LEU A 451 9.93 -21.90 38.24
C LEU A 451 8.68 -21.48 37.45
N ARG A 452 8.08 -20.35 37.84
CA ARG A 452 6.90 -19.80 37.17
C ARG A 452 7.13 -18.35 36.79
N LEU A 453 7.08 -18.07 35.49
CA LEU A 453 7.29 -16.72 34.97
C LEU A 453 6.00 -15.89 35.01
N PRO A 454 6.08 -14.56 35.22
CA PRO A 454 4.91 -13.68 35.22
C PRO A 454 4.05 -13.74 33.97
N SER A 455 4.61 -14.14 32.81
CA SER A 455 3.85 -14.31 31.56
C SER A 455 2.72 -15.35 31.66
N ALA A 456 2.85 -16.35 32.54
CA ALA A 456 1.82 -17.37 32.78
C ALA A 456 0.58 -16.80 33.50
N ASP A 457 0.69 -15.64 34.16
CA ASP A 457 -0.36 -15.03 34.96
C ASP A 457 -1.14 -13.92 34.25
N ILE A 458 -0.94 -13.74 32.94
CA ILE A 458 -1.55 -12.65 32.17
C ILE A 458 -3.08 -12.59 32.30
N ALA A 459 -3.74 -13.75 32.39
CA ALA A 459 -5.19 -13.82 32.56
C ALA A 459 -5.63 -13.28 33.94
N ASN A 460 -4.85 -13.53 34.98
CA ASN A 460 -5.12 -13.03 36.33
C ASN A 460 -4.84 -11.53 36.42
N ASP A 461 -3.80 -11.05 35.73
CA ASP A 461 -3.47 -9.62 35.63
C ASP A 461 -4.57 -8.86 34.87
N ASP A 462 -5.12 -9.44 33.80
CA ASP A 462 -6.23 -8.87 33.03
C ASP A 462 -7.55 -8.79 33.81
N ARG A 463 -7.83 -9.79 34.68
CA ARG A 463 -8.99 -9.75 35.59
C ARG A 463 -8.82 -8.66 36.65
N MET A 464 -7.64 -8.62 37.28
CA MET A 464 -7.32 -7.61 38.29
C MET A 464 -7.44 -6.19 37.72
N THR A 465 -6.86 -5.93 36.55
CA THR A 465 -6.93 -4.60 35.91
C THR A 465 -8.36 -4.24 35.50
N HIS A 466 -9.16 -5.20 35.01
CA HIS A 466 -10.59 -4.99 34.80
C HIS A 466 -11.31 -4.56 36.09
N ASP A 467 -11.10 -5.28 37.20
CA ASP A 467 -11.79 -5.01 38.46
C ASP A 467 -11.36 -3.68 39.08
N ILE A 468 -10.07 -3.31 38.94
CA ILE A 468 -9.57 -1.98 39.32
C ILE A 468 -10.32 -0.89 38.54
N ILE A 469 -10.33 -0.97 37.20
CA ILE A 469 -10.99 0.02 36.33
C ILE A 469 -12.46 0.16 36.68
N VAL A 470 -13.19 -0.95 36.83
CA VAL A 470 -14.60 -0.91 37.21
C VAL A 470 -14.78 -0.28 38.59
N SER A 471 -14.03 -0.72 39.61
CA SER A 471 -14.16 -0.21 40.98
C SER A 471 -13.84 1.27 41.17
N GLN A 472 -13.02 1.84 40.27
CA GLN A 472 -12.57 3.23 40.32
C GLN A 472 -13.33 4.15 39.35
N SER A 473 -14.27 3.59 38.57
CA SER A 473 -15.13 4.35 37.64
C SER A 473 -16.45 4.76 38.31
N ALA A 474 -17.00 5.90 37.91
CA ALA A 474 -18.37 6.30 38.23
C ALA A 474 -19.37 5.51 37.39
N ASP A 475 -19.08 5.33 36.10
CA ASP A 475 -19.85 4.47 35.21
C ASP A 475 -18.96 3.80 34.15
N HIS A 476 -19.43 2.66 33.66
CA HIS A 476 -18.75 1.95 32.60
C HIS A 476 -19.71 1.34 31.57
N SER A 477 -19.20 1.17 30.35
CA SER A 477 -19.87 0.47 29.26
C SER A 477 -18.98 -0.65 28.74
N LEU A 478 -19.59 -1.77 28.37
CA LEU A 478 -18.92 -2.94 27.83
C LEU A 478 -19.22 -3.06 26.34
N SER A 479 -18.27 -3.52 25.54
CA SER A 479 -18.56 -3.97 24.18
C SER A 479 -17.77 -5.20 23.77
N ARG A 480 -18.31 -5.91 22.78
CA ARG A 480 -17.61 -6.98 22.07
C ARG A 480 -18.02 -7.03 20.61
N GLY A 481 -17.14 -7.52 19.74
CA GLY A 481 -17.50 -7.96 18.39
C GLY A 481 -18.28 -9.28 18.40
N HIS A 482 -19.30 -9.39 17.55
CA HIS A 482 -19.99 -10.63 17.23
C HIS A 482 -19.14 -11.52 16.32
N ARG A 483 -18.40 -10.89 15.40
CA ARG A 483 -17.41 -11.52 14.52
C ARG A 483 -16.02 -10.89 14.70
N SER A 484 -14.99 -11.66 14.37
CA SER A 484 -13.62 -11.15 14.21
C SER A 484 -13.51 -10.26 12.97
N ALA A 485 -12.36 -9.60 12.79
CA ALA A 485 -12.04 -8.89 11.55
C ALA A 485 -12.08 -9.78 10.29
N THR A 486 -11.84 -11.09 10.45
CA THR A 486 -11.91 -12.11 9.38
C THR A 486 -13.31 -12.71 9.21
N GLY A 487 -14.30 -12.30 10.01
CA GLY A 487 -15.68 -12.78 9.94
C GLY A 487 -15.99 -14.02 10.79
N ALA A 488 -15.04 -14.57 11.55
CA ALA A 488 -15.28 -15.73 12.43
C ALA A 488 -16.11 -15.33 13.66
N LEU A 489 -17.08 -16.18 14.07
CA LEU A 489 -17.90 -15.92 15.26
C LEU A 489 -17.06 -15.82 16.53
N GLN A 490 -17.38 -14.86 17.39
CA GLN A 490 -16.70 -14.62 18.67
C GLN A 490 -17.62 -14.97 19.84
N ALA A 491 -17.13 -15.85 20.72
CA ALA A 491 -17.79 -16.14 21.98
C ALA A 491 -17.63 -14.97 22.98
N ALA A 492 -18.58 -14.82 23.90
CA ALA A 492 -18.51 -13.80 24.93
C ALA A 492 -17.45 -14.15 26.00
N SER A 493 -16.80 -13.13 26.56
CA SER A 493 -15.88 -13.27 27.70
C SER A 493 -16.59 -13.75 28.98
N THR A 494 -15.82 -14.30 29.92
CA THR A 494 -16.28 -14.53 31.30
C THR A 494 -16.61 -13.25 32.06
N LEU A 495 -16.10 -12.10 31.61
CA LEU A 495 -16.38 -10.77 32.18
C LEU A 495 -17.63 -10.13 31.56
N TRP A 496 -18.28 -10.80 30.60
CA TRP A 496 -19.43 -10.26 29.88
C TRP A 496 -20.72 -10.31 30.70
N ARG A 497 -21.49 -9.22 30.63
CA ARG A 497 -22.75 -9.05 31.36
C ARG A 497 -23.95 -9.29 30.45
N ARG A 498 -24.33 -10.57 30.31
CA ARG A 498 -25.47 -11.01 29.46
C ARG A 498 -26.80 -10.39 29.89
N ASP A 499 -26.95 -10.05 31.15
CA ASP A 499 -28.14 -9.39 31.72
C ASP A 499 -28.36 -7.97 31.18
N ARG A 500 -27.34 -7.35 30.58
CA ARG A 500 -27.39 -5.99 30.00
C ARG A 500 -27.05 -5.98 28.51
N GLU A 501 -27.11 -7.14 27.85
CA GLU A 501 -26.71 -7.28 26.45
C GLU A 501 -27.66 -6.54 25.49
N ARG A 502 -27.09 -5.75 24.58
CA ARG A 502 -27.80 -5.06 23.51
C ARG A 502 -27.09 -5.27 22.18
N ILE A 503 -27.81 -5.72 21.16
CA ILE A 503 -27.25 -5.87 19.80
C ILE A 503 -27.30 -4.52 19.08
N VAL A 504 -26.15 -4.06 18.61
CA VAL A 504 -26.03 -2.80 17.85
C VAL A 504 -25.81 -3.12 16.37
N GLY A 505 -26.84 -2.86 15.57
CA GLY A 505 -26.79 -3.06 14.11
C GLY A 505 -25.82 -2.09 13.43
N ARG A 506 -25.17 -2.53 12.35
CA ARG A 506 -24.21 -1.69 11.58
C ARG A 506 -24.85 -0.43 10.98
N SER A 507 -26.13 -0.52 10.61
CA SER A 507 -26.96 0.56 10.07
C SER A 507 -27.76 1.30 11.14
N ALA A 508 -27.51 1.04 12.43
CA ALA A 508 -28.18 1.75 13.51
C ALA A 508 -27.86 3.25 13.40
N ILE A 509 -28.92 4.06 13.45
CA ILE A 509 -28.81 5.51 13.40
C ILE A 509 -28.35 6.00 14.77
N PRO A 510 -27.14 6.57 14.91
CA PRO A 510 -26.68 7.04 16.18
C PRO A 510 -27.37 8.36 16.54
N ARG A 511 -27.60 8.57 17.83
CA ARG A 511 -28.03 9.87 18.36
C ARG A 511 -26.96 10.94 18.08
N HIS A 512 -25.72 10.63 18.46
CA HIS A 512 -24.53 11.40 18.13
C HIS A 512 -23.64 10.60 17.19
N ALA A 513 -23.54 11.06 15.94
CA ALA A 513 -22.50 10.57 15.04
C ALA A 513 -21.14 11.11 15.50
N PHE A 514 -20.09 10.30 15.38
CA PHE A 514 -18.75 10.73 15.83
C PHE A 514 -18.06 11.66 14.82
N SER A 515 -18.46 11.62 13.55
CA SER A 515 -17.94 12.45 12.44
C SER A 515 -19.04 12.79 11.44
N GLU A 516 -18.72 13.63 10.45
CA GLU A 516 -19.62 13.87 9.32
C GLU A 516 -19.84 12.62 8.46
N SER A 517 -18.78 11.88 8.11
CA SER A 517 -18.95 10.71 7.25
C SER A 517 -19.73 9.60 7.96
N ASP A 518 -19.58 9.44 9.28
CA ASP A 518 -20.41 8.55 10.09
C ASP A 518 -21.89 8.98 10.07
N ARG A 519 -22.16 10.28 10.18
CA ARG A 519 -23.51 10.84 10.08
C ARG A 519 -24.15 10.52 8.73
N LEU A 520 -23.43 10.75 7.63
CA LEU A 520 -23.91 10.49 6.27
C LEU A 520 -24.11 8.98 6.03
N TYR A 521 -23.20 8.14 6.52
CA TYR A 521 -23.33 6.69 6.43
C TYR A 521 -24.58 6.19 7.18
N ALA A 522 -24.81 6.69 8.39
CA ALA A 522 -25.88 6.19 9.25
C ALA A 522 -27.24 6.87 8.99
N ARG A 523 -27.29 8.05 8.36
CA ARG A 523 -28.54 8.81 8.11
C ARG A 523 -28.77 8.96 6.60
N PRO A 524 -29.49 8.01 5.96
CA PRO A 524 -29.77 8.07 4.52
C PRO A 524 -30.47 9.36 4.07
N ALA A 525 -31.32 9.95 4.91
CA ALA A 525 -31.99 11.22 4.61
C ALA A 525 -31.01 12.39 4.53
N ASP A 526 -29.97 12.40 5.35
CA ASP A 526 -28.92 13.42 5.31
C ASP A 526 -27.98 13.20 4.13
N ALA A 527 -27.55 11.96 3.88
CA ALA A 527 -26.78 11.62 2.69
C ALA A 527 -27.53 11.99 1.41
N GLY A 528 -28.84 11.75 1.36
CA GLY A 528 -29.70 12.10 0.24
C GLY A 528 -29.80 13.60 -0.05
N LYS A 529 -29.40 14.49 0.87
CA LYS A 529 -29.30 15.93 0.60
C LYS A 529 -28.05 16.28 -0.22
N GLN A 530 -27.02 15.43 -0.19
CA GLN A 530 -25.78 15.70 -0.93
C GLN A 530 -26.00 15.49 -2.44
N PRO A 531 -25.60 16.47 -3.28
CA PRO A 531 -25.74 16.35 -4.73
C PRO A 531 -25.05 15.11 -5.31
N GLN A 532 -23.87 14.76 -4.78
CA GLN A 532 -23.10 13.59 -5.22
C GLN A 532 -23.86 12.28 -4.96
N VAL A 533 -24.39 12.08 -3.75
CA VAL A 533 -25.18 10.88 -3.41
C VAL A 533 -26.45 10.79 -4.27
N ARG A 534 -27.12 11.92 -4.53
CA ARG A 534 -28.28 11.97 -5.44
C ARG A 534 -27.90 11.57 -6.86
N ALA A 535 -26.80 12.10 -7.37
CA ALA A 535 -26.28 11.77 -8.69
C ALA A 535 -25.88 10.29 -8.80
N SER A 536 -25.14 9.75 -7.82
CA SER A 536 -24.77 8.33 -7.79
C SER A 536 -26.00 7.42 -7.71
N ARG A 537 -27.01 7.77 -6.93
CA ARG A 537 -28.27 7.02 -6.84
C ARG A 537 -29.09 7.11 -8.13
N ALA A 538 -29.09 8.25 -8.81
CA ALA A 538 -29.72 8.40 -10.12
C ALA A 538 -29.00 7.54 -11.17
N CYS A 539 -27.67 7.54 -11.17
CA CYS A 539 -26.83 6.70 -12.02
C CYS A 539 -27.11 5.21 -11.79
N TRP A 540 -27.11 4.77 -10.53
CA TRP A 540 -27.42 3.38 -10.15
C TRP A 540 -28.80 2.93 -10.66
N ARG A 541 -29.83 3.76 -10.47
CA ARG A 541 -31.19 3.50 -10.99
C ARG A 541 -31.23 3.47 -12.51
N ALA A 542 -30.53 4.39 -13.17
CA ALA A 542 -30.47 4.43 -14.63
C ALA A 542 -29.84 3.15 -15.21
N TRP A 543 -28.87 2.57 -14.51
CA TRP A 543 -28.23 1.32 -14.90
C TRP A 543 -29.10 0.08 -14.63
N GLN A 544 -29.85 0.04 -13.52
CA GLN A 544 -30.63 -1.15 -13.13
C GLN A 544 -32.07 -1.17 -13.65
N ASP A 545 -32.75 -0.03 -13.69
CA ASP A 545 -34.21 0.04 -13.76
C ASP A 545 -34.74 0.71 -15.04
N SER A 546 -33.88 1.09 -15.99
CA SER A 546 -34.28 1.83 -17.19
C SER A 546 -34.08 0.99 -18.46
N ASP A 547 -35.14 0.75 -19.22
CA ASP A 547 -35.12 0.05 -20.52
C ASP A 547 -34.88 1.00 -21.72
N TRP A 548 -34.51 2.25 -21.46
CA TRP A 548 -34.10 3.25 -22.47
C TRP A 548 -32.65 3.70 -22.30
N HIS A 549 -32.09 4.33 -23.34
CA HIS A 549 -30.74 4.93 -23.34
C HIS A 549 -30.74 6.24 -22.53
N THR A 550 -29.87 6.34 -21.52
CA THR A 550 -29.82 7.50 -20.60
C THR A 550 -28.52 8.27 -20.69
N ALA A 551 -28.46 9.45 -20.03
CA ALA A 551 -27.23 10.22 -19.90
C ALA A 551 -26.10 9.46 -19.16
N HIS A 552 -26.45 8.46 -18.34
CA HIS A 552 -25.50 7.58 -17.66
C HIS A 552 -25.01 6.42 -18.52
N ASP A 553 -25.54 6.30 -19.75
CA ASP A 553 -25.19 5.30 -20.75
C ASP A 553 -24.53 5.93 -21.99
N GLY A 554 -24.11 7.21 -21.90
CA GLY A 554 -23.46 7.96 -22.98
C GLY A 554 -24.41 8.81 -23.85
N LEU A 555 -25.68 8.98 -23.48
CA LEU A 555 -26.55 9.97 -24.14
C LEU A 555 -26.12 11.40 -23.78
N VAL A 556 -25.71 12.18 -24.77
CA VAL A 556 -25.36 13.60 -24.61
C VAL A 556 -26.16 14.45 -25.59
N ARG A 557 -26.12 15.76 -25.42
CA ARG A 557 -26.73 16.68 -26.40
C ARG A 557 -26.06 16.54 -27.76
N ALA A 558 -26.84 16.69 -28.83
CA ALA A 558 -26.32 16.73 -30.18
C ALA A 558 -25.27 17.86 -30.34
N ASN A 559 -24.33 17.65 -31.26
CA ASN A 559 -23.26 18.57 -31.61
C ASN A 559 -22.47 19.05 -30.38
N HIS A 560 -22.12 18.12 -29.50
CA HIS A 560 -21.29 18.42 -28.34
C HIS A 560 -19.88 18.88 -28.81
N PRO A 561 -19.39 20.08 -28.42
CA PRO A 561 -18.13 20.63 -28.93
C PRO A 561 -16.92 19.74 -28.74
N LEU A 562 -16.81 19.03 -27.60
CA LEU A 562 -15.70 18.09 -27.39
C LEU A 562 -15.72 16.91 -28.37
N ILE A 563 -16.91 16.41 -28.73
CA ILE A 563 -17.06 15.30 -29.67
C ILE A 563 -16.79 15.79 -31.09
N LEU A 564 -17.32 16.97 -31.45
CA LEU A 564 -17.03 17.59 -32.74
C LEU A 564 -15.53 17.89 -32.91
N GLY A 565 -14.88 18.36 -31.84
CA GLY A 565 -13.44 18.55 -31.79
C GLY A 565 -12.71 17.22 -32.04
N ALA A 566 -13.03 16.18 -31.26
CA ALA A 566 -12.42 14.86 -31.39
C ALA A 566 -12.64 14.23 -32.78
N LEU A 567 -13.80 14.41 -33.41
CA LEU A 567 -14.09 13.94 -34.77
C LEU A 567 -13.36 14.77 -35.84
N GLY A 568 -13.15 16.06 -35.60
CA GLY A 568 -12.47 16.98 -36.51
C GLY A 568 -10.95 16.83 -36.51
N GLU A 569 -10.37 16.18 -35.50
CA GLU A 569 -8.96 15.80 -35.50
C GLU A 569 -8.65 14.75 -36.58
N VAL A 570 -7.40 14.72 -37.02
CA VAL A 570 -6.92 13.67 -37.94
C VAL A 570 -6.87 12.33 -37.20
N GLN A 571 -7.70 11.40 -37.64
CA GLN A 571 -7.87 10.09 -37.02
C GLN A 571 -6.71 9.15 -37.36
N SER A 572 -6.58 8.08 -36.57
CA SER A 572 -5.75 6.91 -36.87
C SER A 572 -6.63 5.70 -37.13
N THR A 573 -6.10 4.64 -37.73
CA THR A 573 -6.84 3.37 -37.87
C THR A 573 -7.30 2.80 -36.53
N THR A 574 -6.51 2.98 -35.47
CA THR A 574 -6.89 2.60 -34.11
C THR A 574 -8.05 3.44 -33.56
N SER A 575 -8.04 4.76 -33.80
CA SER A 575 -9.15 5.62 -33.36
C SER A 575 -10.43 5.37 -34.17
N LEU A 576 -10.32 5.09 -35.46
CA LEU A 576 -11.44 4.68 -36.31
C LEU A 576 -12.01 3.32 -35.90
N HIS A 577 -11.16 2.34 -35.60
CA HIS A 577 -11.61 1.07 -35.03
C HIS A 577 -12.41 1.33 -33.76
N ARG A 578 -11.92 2.19 -32.86
CA ARG A 578 -12.66 2.52 -31.64
C ARG A 578 -13.97 3.24 -31.93
N LEU A 579 -13.98 4.23 -32.82
CA LEU A 579 -15.20 4.94 -33.24
C LEU A 579 -16.30 3.99 -33.71
N LEU A 580 -15.94 2.91 -34.39
CA LEU A 580 -16.88 1.98 -35.03
C LEU A 580 -17.22 0.74 -34.19
N CYS A 581 -16.29 0.25 -33.38
CA CYS A 581 -16.48 -0.96 -32.58
C CYS A 581 -16.79 -0.65 -31.12
N ASP A 582 -16.45 0.55 -30.64
CA ASP A 582 -16.68 1.02 -29.28
C ASP A 582 -16.90 2.54 -29.25
N PRO A 583 -18.05 3.04 -29.75
CA PRO A 583 -18.31 4.47 -29.84
C PRO A 583 -18.15 5.22 -28.50
N LEU A 584 -18.51 4.57 -27.39
CA LEU A 584 -18.34 5.12 -26.05
C LEU A 584 -16.85 5.23 -25.67
N GLY A 585 -16.06 4.18 -25.90
CA GLY A 585 -14.62 4.23 -25.65
C GLY A 585 -13.88 5.20 -26.55
N PHE A 586 -14.37 5.49 -27.76
CA PHE A 586 -13.81 6.56 -28.60
C PHE A 586 -13.92 7.92 -27.88
N VAL A 587 -15.07 8.21 -27.28
CA VAL A 587 -15.26 9.46 -26.52
C VAL A 587 -14.37 9.47 -25.29
N TRP A 588 -14.30 8.37 -24.56
CA TRP A 588 -13.43 8.28 -23.37
C TRP A 588 -11.97 8.53 -23.72
N GLU A 589 -11.44 7.91 -24.77
CA GLU A 589 -10.02 8.02 -25.12
C GLU A 589 -9.67 9.30 -25.89
N TYR A 590 -10.50 9.71 -26.86
CA TYR A 590 -10.15 10.78 -27.80
C TYR A 590 -10.83 12.11 -27.47
N ALA A 591 -11.99 12.12 -26.81
CA ALA A 591 -12.64 13.37 -26.37
C ALA A 591 -12.37 13.71 -24.90
N LEU A 592 -12.27 12.72 -24.01
CA LEU A 592 -11.97 12.91 -22.58
C LEU A 592 -10.50 12.64 -22.22
N HIS A 593 -9.71 12.11 -23.16
CA HIS A 593 -8.30 11.78 -22.97
C HIS A 593 -8.03 10.83 -21.80
N TRP A 594 -8.96 9.92 -21.52
CA TRP A 594 -8.74 8.86 -20.56
C TRP A 594 -7.72 7.87 -21.09
N ARG A 595 -6.72 7.55 -20.26
CA ARG A 595 -5.64 6.62 -20.58
C ARG A 595 -5.51 5.60 -19.46
N GLU A 596 -5.21 4.37 -19.82
CA GLU A 596 -4.87 3.33 -18.87
C GLU A 596 -3.61 3.74 -18.09
N PRO A 597 -3.61 3.67 -16.75
CA PRO A 597 -2.39 3.84 -15.99
C PRO A 597 -1.45 2.65 -16.25
N ASN A 598 -0.15 2.89 -16.38
CA ASN A 598 0.80 1.78 -16.44
C ASN A 598 0.80 1.05 -15.09
N LEU A 599 0.25 -0.16 -15.04
CA LEU A 599 -0.02 -0.89 -13.80
C LEU A 599 1.24 -1.52 -13.19
N ASP A 600 2.22 -1.90 -14.02
CA ASP A 600 3.46 -2.52 -13.56
C ASP A 600 4.66 -2.02 -14.39
N PRO A 601 5.69 -1.40 -13.78
CA PRO A 601 6.92 -1.05 -14.49
C PRO A 601 7.76 -2.28 -14.92
N GLN A 602 7.51 -3.47 -14.35
CA GLN A 602 8.18 -4.73 -14.69
C GLN A 602 7.20 -5.92 -14.85
N PRO A 603 6.34 -5.91 -15.88
CA PRO A 603 5.35 -6.97 -16.07
C PRO A 603 6.04 -8.31 -16.39
N LEU A 604 5.52 -9.43 -15.89
CA LEU A 604 6.12 -10.76 -16.18
C LEU A 604 6.15 -11.10 -17.68
N ALA A 605 5.21 -10.56 -18.46
CA ALA A 605 5.19 -10.65 -19.91
C ALA A 605 4.67 -9.34 -20.50
N LEU A 606 5.11 -9.01 -21.71
CA LEU A 606 4.46 -7.93 -22.47
C LEU A 606 3.04 -8.35 -22.84
N ASP A 607 2.11 -7.40 -22.81
CA ASP A 607 0.78 -7.62 -23.41
C ASP A 607 0.90 -7.82 -24.93
N HIS A 608 -0.19 -8.27 -25.56
CA HIS A 608 -0.21 -8.57 -26.99
C HIS A 608 0.13 -7.36 -27.87
N ARG A 609 -0.26 -6.14 -27.44
CA ARG A 609 -0.02 -4.91 -28.18
C ARG A 609 1.45 -4.50 -28.10
N ALA A 610 1.99 -4.42 -26.90
CA ALA A 610 3.40 -4.08 -26.65
C ALA A 610 4.34 -5.12 -27.28
N PHE A 611 3.98 -6.40 -27.26
CA PHE A 611 4.72 -7.44 -27.98
C PHE A 611 4.66 -7.26 -29.49
N GLY A 612 3.49 -6.93 -30.04
CA GLY A 612 3.33 -6.56 -31.45
C GLY A 612 4.23 -5.38 -31.83
N GLU A 613 4.15 -4.27 -31.07
CA GLU A 613 4.99 -3.08 -31.26
C GLU A 613 6.49 -3.42 -31.26
N LEU A 614 6.93 -4.37 -30.41
CA LEU A 614 8.32 -4.83 -30.38
C LEU A 614 8.70 -5.57 -31.68
N VAL A 615 7.82 -6.44 -32.20
CA VAL A 615 8.04 -7.14 -33.47
C VAL A 615 8.12 -6.14 -34.63
N HIS A 616 7.22 -5.17 -34.70
CA HIS A 616 7.26 -4.12 -35.73
C HIS A 616 8.53 -3.27 -35.61
N ALA A 617 8.94 -2.89 -34.40
CA ALA A 617 10.18 -2.13 -34.21
C ALA A 617 11.42 -2.89 -34.71
N LEU A 618 11.48 -4.21 -34.52
CA LEU A 618 12.54 -5.07 -35.05
C LEU A 618 12.53 -5.10 -36.58
N ILE A 619 11.36 -5.34 -37.20
CA ILE A 619 11.20 -5.35 -38.67
C ILE A 619 11.63 -3.99 -39.25
N ALA A 620 11.13 -2.90 -38.68
CA ALA A 620 11.44 -1.52 -39.08
C ALA A 620 12.94 -1.21 -38.99
N GLY A 621 13.59 -1.67 -37.91
CA GLY A 621 15.02 -1.44 -37.70
C GLY A 621 15.90 -2.13 -38.73
N VAL A 622 15.59 -3.38 -39.08
CA VAL A 622 16.30 -4.11 -40.14
C VAL A 622 16.15 -3.41 -41.49
N LEU A 623 14.94 -2.95 -41.81
CA LEU A 623 14.61 -2.36 -43.10
C LEU A 623 15.08 -0.90 -43.27
N ARG A 624 15.52 -0.25 -42.18
CA ARG A 624 16.00 1.14 -42.18
C ARG A 624 17.12 1.40 -43.18
N HIS A 625 17.93 0.38 -43.49
CA HIS A 625 19.07 0.47 -44.40
C HIS A 625 18.79 -0.12 -45.79
N GLY A 626 17.53 -0.44 -46.09
CA GLY A 626 17.08 -1.07 -47.33
C GLY A 626 16.58 -2.50 -47.13
N ALA A 627 15.96 -3.06 -48.18
CA ALA A 627 15.46 -4.43 -48.13
C ALA A 627 16.62 -5.45 -48.11
N PRO A 628 16.62 -6.42 -47.18
CA PRO A 628 17.64 -7.46 -47.12
C PRO A 628 17.57 -8.37 -48.34
N ARG A 629 18.73 -8.81 -48.85
CA ARG A 629 18.86 -9.59 -50.08
C ARG A 629 18.87 -11.09 -49.85
N ASN A 630 19.20 -11.53 -48.64
CA ASN A 630 19.32 -12.93 -48.25
C ASN A 630 19.00 -13.11 -46.76
N VAL A 631 18.98 -14.36 -46.31
CA VAL A 631 18.67 -14.72 -44.92
C VAL A 631 19.76 -14.25 -43.95
N ASP A 632 21.03 -14.26 -44.36
CA ASP A 632 22.14 -13.84 -43.50
C ASP A 632 22.06 -12.35 -43.16
N GLU A 633 21.70 -11.50 -44.14
CA GLU A 633 21.46 -10.06 -43.93
C GLU A 633 20.30 -9.81 -42.94
N ILE A 634 19.26 -10.65 -42.97
CA ILE A 634 18.14 -10.58 -41.99
C ILE A 634 18.64 -10.90 -40.59
N GLU A 635 19.40 -11.98 -40.43
CA GLU A 635 19.85 -12.45 -39.11
C GLU A 635 20.84 -11.47 -38.47
N ILE A 636 21.75 -10.90 -39.26
CA ILE A 636 22.69 -9.86 -38.82
C ILE A 636 21.90 -8.60 -38.41
N GLY A 637 21.01 -8.12 -39.28
CA GLY A 637 20.21 -6.92 -39.00
C GLY A 637 19.34 -7.06 -37.75
N LEU A 638 18.69 -8.22 -37.56
CA LEU A 638 17.87 -8.48 -36.37
C LEU A 638 18.73 -8.51 -35.10
N THR A 639 19.94 -9.06 -35.17
CA THR A 639 20.85 -9.11 -34.02
C THR A 639 21.26 -7.70 -33.59
N ASP A 640 21.64 -6.85 -34.55
CA ASP A 640 22.05 -5.47 -34.29
C ASP A 640 20.89 -4.63 -33.75
N GLU A 641 19.70 -4.76 -34.36
CA GLU A 641 18.51 -4.03 -33.94
C GLU A 641 17.99 -4.49 -32.58
N ALA A 642 18.00 -5.80 -32.30
CA ALA A 642 17.63 -6.33 -30.99
C ALA A 642 18.53 -5.78 -29.89
N LYS A 643 19.84 -5.65 -30.14
CA LYS A 643 20.79 -5.04 -29.20
C LYS A 643 20.47 -3.57 -28.96
N ARG A 644 20.15 -2.81 -30.02
CA ARG A 644 19.74 -1.41 -29.92
C ARG A 644 18.45 -1.23 -29.11
N LEU A 645 17.46 -2.08 -29.34
CA LEU A 645 16.19 -2.07 -28.61
C LEU A 645 16.34 -2.53 -27.16
N ASP A 646 17.29 -3.42 -26.85
CA ASP A 646 17.59 -3.83 -25.48
C ASP A 646 18.00 -2.64 -24.59
N ASP A 647 18.73 -1.67 -25.17
CA ASP A 647 19.12 -0.43 -24.48
C ASP A 647 18.01 0.64 -24.48
N ALA A 648 17.32 0.81 -25.61
CA ALA A 648 16.38 1.92 -25.83
C ALA A 648 14.94 1.65 -25.39
N TRP A 649 14.51 0.38 -25.30
CA TRP A 649 13.14 0.03 -24.93
C TRP A 649 12.86 0.25 -23.44
N PRO A 650 13.71 -0.21 -22.49
CA PRO A 650 13.43 -0.12 -21.05
C PRO A 650 13.44 1.31 -20.48
N ILE A 651 14.06 2.26 -21.19
CA ILE A 651 14.08 3.69 -20.82
C ILE A 651 12.81 4.43 -21.23
N ALA A 652 11.97 3.81 -22.07
CA ALA A 652 10.72 4.40 -22.58
C ALA A 652 9.48 3.59 -22.18
N ARG A 653 9.61 2.27 -22.05
CA ARG A 653 8.52 1.32 -21.82
C ARG A 653 8.85 0.35 -20.69
N ALA A 654 7.80 -0.29 -20.18
CA ALA A 654 7.93 -1.34 -19.18
C ALA A 654 8.49 -2.59 -19.86
N VAL A 655 9.35 -3.33 -19.14
CA VAL A 655 9.93 -4.58 -19.63
C VAL A 655 9.91 -5.64 -18.54
N PRO A 656 9.79 -6.93 -18.91
CA PRO A 656 9.92 -8.00 -17.95
C PRO A 656 11.27 -8.04 -17.23
N PRO A 657 11.36 -8.76 -16.11
CA PRO A 657 12.64 -9.09 -15.48
C PRO A 657 13.63 -9.68 -16.49
N GLY A 658 14.93 -9.41 -16.32
CA GLY A 658 15.93 -9.60 -17.39
C GLY A 658 15.97 -10.98 -18.05
N LEU A 659 15.69 -12.08 -17.32
CA LEU A 659 15.58 -13.42 -17.92
C LEU A 659 14.37 -13.55 -18.86
N LEU A 660 13.22 -13.06 -18.42
CA LEU A 660 11.98 -13.06 -19.20
C LEU A 660 12.10 -12.10 -20.39
N TRP A 661 12.72 -10.94 -20.20
CA TRP A 661 12.93 -9.98 -21.28
C TRP A 661 13.79 -10.56 -22.41
N ARG A 662 14.90 -11.25 -22.09
CA ARG A 662 15.71 -11.96 -23.10
C ARG A 662 14.90 -13.03 -23.85
N HIS A 663 14.01 -13.73 -23.16
CA HIS A 663 13.12 -14.68 -23.81
C HIS A 663 12.11 -14.00 -24.73
N THR A 664 11.48 -12.91 -24.28
CA THR A 664 10.56 -12.08 -25.07
C THR A 664 11.24 -11.53 -26.32
N MET A 665 12.46 -11.00 -26.20
CA MET A 665 13.23 -10.48 -27.34
C MET A 665 13.53 -11.58 -28.36
N ARG A 666 13.95 -12.77 -27.91
CA ARG A 666 14.19 -13.92 -28.78
C ARG A 666 12.93 -14.35 -29.54
N LEU A 667 11.78 -14.43 -28.86
CA LEU A 667 10.49 -14.71 -29.52
C LEU A 667 10.12 -13.61 -30.52
N ALA A 668 10.34 -12.34 -30.18
CA ALA A 668 10.06 -11.23 -31.08
C ALA A 668 10.95 -11.28 -32.33
N CYS A 669 12.24 -11.60 -32.17
CA CYS A 669 13.17 -11.80 -33.29
C CYS A 669 12.75 -12.98 -34.17
N GLU A 670 12.29 -14.09 -33.60
CA GLU A 670 11.75 -15.23 -34.35
C GLU A 670 10.54 -14.82 -35.20
N ARG A 671 9.59 -14.06 -34.64
CA ARG A 671 8.44 -13.53 -35.38
C ARG A 671 8.87 -12.57 -36.48
N ALA A 672 9.75 -11.62 -36.17
CA ALA A 672 10.26 -10.65 -37.14
C ALA A 672 11.00 -11.33 -38.30
N SER A 673 11.84 -12.34 -38.00
CA SER A 673 12.53 -13.14 -39.01
C SER A 673 11.57 -13.83 -39.97
N ARG A 674 10.43 -14.36 -39.48
CA ARG A 674 9.43 -14.98 -40.36
C ARG A 674 8.78 -13.97 -41.29
N GLY A 675 8.46 -12.77 -40.80
CA GLY A 675 7.88 -11.69 -41.61
C GLY A 675 8.83 -11.17 -42.68
N LEU A 676 10.13 -11.10 -42.35
CA LEU A 676 11.17 -10.69 -43.29
C LEU A 676 11.50 -11.80 -44.32
N ARG A 677 11.46 -13.08 -43.93
CA ARG A 677 11.70 -14.20 -44.87
C ARG A 677 10.55 -14.38 -45.87
N ASP A 678 9.30 -14.14 -45.46
CA ASP A 678 8.14 -14.11 -46.36
C ASP A 678 8.29 -13.06 -47.49
N ALA A 679 9.12 -12.04 -47.26
CA ALA A 679 9.43 -11.01 -48.25
C ALA A 679 10.50 -11.40 -49.28
N LEU A 680 11.28 -12.46 -49.03
CA LEU A 680 12.39 -12.85 -49.89
C LEU A 680 11.89 -13.67 -51.10
N GLY A 681 12.19 -13.21 -52.31
CA GLY A 681 12.11 -14.03 -53.53
C GLY A 681 10.94 -13.75 -54.49
N GLU A 682 10.02 -12.82 -54.21
CA GLU A 682 9.00 -12.41 -55.17
C GLU A 682 9.29 -11.02 -55.77
N ALA A 683 9.45 -10.95 -57.09
CA ALA A 683 9.58 -9.68 -57.81
C ALA A 683 8.23 -8.95 -57.86
N ARG A 684 7.91 -8.16 -56.83
CA ARG A 684 6.63 -7.45 -56.64
C ARG A 684 6.69 -5.94 -56.93
N GLY A 685 7.72 -5.48 -57.64
CA GLY A 685 7.96 -4.06 -57.89
C GLY A 685 8.78 -3.38 -56.79
N THR A 686 8.56 -2.09 -56.56
CA THR A 686 9.26 -1.31 -55.53
C THR A 686 8.60 -1.54 -54.17
N ALA A 687 9.36 -2.05 -53.20
CA ALA A 687 8.87 -2.33 -51.85
C ALA A 687 9.15 -1.15 -50.92
N TRP A 688 8.13 -0.77 -50.17
CA TRP A 688 8.16 0.26 -49.14
C TRP A 688 7.73 -0.36 -47.81
N THR A 689 8.39 -0.01 -46.72
CA THR A 689 8.15 -0.63 -45.41
C THR A 689 8.01 0.46 -44.36
N GLU A 690 7.13 0.24 -43.39
CA GLU A 690 6.77 1.24 -42.37
C GLU A 690 6.38 2.59 -42.99
N LEU A 691 5.69 2.54 -44.14
CA LEU A 691 5.41 3.68 -44.98
C LEU A 691 4.26 4.50 -44.37
N ALA A 692 4.61 5.67 -43.82
CA ALA A 692 3.64 6.61 -43.27
C ALA A 692 2.84 7.31 -44.38
N PHE A 693 1.61 7.72 -44.09
CA PHE A 693 0.78 8.54 -44.97
C PHE A 693 -0.04 9.54 -44.17
N GLY A 694 -0.42 10.66 -44.79
CA GLY A 694 -1.18 11.71 -44.12
C GLY A 694 -0.38 12.50 -43.09
N GLU A 695 0.95 12.42 -43.15
CA GLU A 695 1.88 13.21 -42.36
C GLU A 695 3.12 13.59 -43.20
N PRO A 696 3.83 14.69 -42.83
CA PRO A 696 5.06 15.06 -43.50
C PRO A 696 6.10 13.93 -43.41
N MET A 697 6.76 13.63 -44.53
CA MET A 697 7.82 12.63 -44.61
C MET A 697 9.05 13.18 -45.33
N ASP A 698 10.21 12.84 -44.81
CA ASP A 698 11.50 13.11 -45.45
C ASP A 698 11.96 11.85 -46.20
N GLY A 699 12.28 11.99 -47.48
CA GLY A 699 12.77 10.89 -48.33
C GLY A 699 11.81 10.50 -49.46
N PRO A 700 12.24 9.55 -50.32
CA PRO A 700 11.40 9.10 -51.43
C PRO A 700 10.15 8.40 -50.90
N HIS A 701 9.01 8.61 -51.57
CA HIS A 701 7.74 7.96 -51.26
C HIS A 701 6.90 7.83 -52.54
N PRO A 702 5.92 6.90 -52.59
CA PRO A 702 5.09 6.70 -53.76
C PRO A 702 3.82 7.58 -53.79
N TRP A 703 3.55 8.34 -52.72
CA TRP A 703 2.31 9.12 -52.57
C TRP A 703 2.23 10.37 -53.47
N ILE A 704 1.05 10.62 -54.05
CA ILE A 704 0.73 11.85 -54.80
C ILE A 704 0.55 13.08 -53.91
N THR A 705 0.25 12.88 -52.62
CA THR A 705 0.07 13.93 -51.62
C THR A 705 0.41 13.40 -50.24
N LEU A 706 0.87 14.28 -49.35
CA LEU A 706 1.15 13.98 -47.94
C LEU A 706 0.03 14.45 -47.00
N SER A 707 -1.04 15.01 -47.54
CA SER A 707 -2.21 15.41 -46.76
C SER A 707 -2.94 14.19 -46.18
N PRO A 708 -3.58 14.32 -45.00
CA PRO A 708 -4.46 13.28 -44.46
C PRO A 708 -5.50 12.80 -45.47
N VAL A 709 -5.79 11.49 -45.46
CA VAL A 709 -6.71 10.87 -46.43
C VAL A 709 -8.14 11.11 -45.97
N PRO A 710 -9.01 11.75 -46.79
CA PRO A 710 -10.42 11.90 -46.45
C PRO A 710 -11.16 10.56 -46.59
N ILE A 711 -12.05 10.26 -45.64
CA ILE A 711 -12.92 9.07 -45.69
C ILE A 711 -14.21 9.44 -46.42
N GLY A 712 -14.20 9.32 -47.76
CA GLY A 712 -15.35 9.68 -48.60
C GLY A 712 -15.84 11.10 -48.32
N THR A 713 -17.15 11.28 -48.14
CA THR A 713 -17.79 12.58 -47.84
C THR A 713 -18.13 12.77 -46.36
N THR A 714 -17.52 11.99 -45.46
CA THR A 714 -17.90 11.95 -44.03
C THR A 714 -17.41 13.15 -43.20
N GLY A 715 -16.47 13.92 -43.75
CA GLY A 715 -15.76 14.99 -43.06
C GLY A 715 -14.68 14.51 -42.09
N ILE A 716 -14.41 13.20 -42.04
CA ILE A 716 -13.31 12.61 -41.28
C ILE A 716 -12.11 12.41 -42.19
N ALA A 717 -10.93 12.77 -41.71
CA ALA A 717 -9.66 12.44 -42.36
C ALA A 717 -8.81 11.58 -41.43
N PHE A 718 -7.94 10.73 -41.99
CA PHE A 718 -7.07 9.86 -41.21
C PHE A 718 -5.65 9.79 -41.78
N ARG A 719 -4.75 9.39 -40.91
CA ARG A 719 -3.35 9.09 -41.19
C ARG A 719 -3.00 7.73 -40.61
N GLY A 720 -1.85 7.22 -40.98
CA GLY A 720 -1.37 5.95 -40.46
C GLY A 720 -0.04 5.55 -41.04
N ARG A 721 0.32 4.30 -40.77
CA ARG A 721 1.57 3.70 -41.23
C ARG A 721 1.28 2.30 -41.73
N ILE A 722 1.61 2.07 -42.99
CA ILE A 722 1.44 0.77 -43.64
C ILE A 722 2.72 -0.03 -43.41
N ASP A 723 2.61 -1.20 -42.78
CA ASP A 723 3.78 -2.03 -42.45
C ASP A 723 4.61 -2.36 -43.69
N ARG A 724 3.94 -2.73 -44.79
CA ARG A 724 4.58 -2.90 -46.10
C ARG A 724 3.64 -2.65 -47.28
N LEU A 725 4.16 -1.98 -48.30
CA LEU A 725 3.54 -1.75 -49.60
C LEU A 725 4.51 -2.19 -50.71
N ASP A 726 4.10 -3.14 -51.54
CA ASP A 726 4.80 -3.47 -52.78
C ASP A 726 4.05 -2.85 -53.98
N GLU A 727 4.69 -1.97 -54.74
CA GLU A 727 4.09 -1.26 -55.87
C GLU A 727 4.76 -1.63 -57.20
N ASP A 728 3.96 -2.13 -58.13
CA ASP A 728 4.34 -2.31 -59.54
C ASP A 728 3.60 -1.28 -60.41
N GLY A 729 4.20 -0.10 -60.53
CA GLY A 729 3.70 1.00 -61.36
C GLY A 729 3.58 0.64 -62.85
N SER A 730 4.34 -0.36 -63.33
CA SER A 730 4.26 -0.81 -64.73
C SER A 730 2.99 -1.63 -65.03
N ARG A 731 2.49 -2.35 -64.02
CA ARG A 731 1.27 -3.17 -64.10
C ARG A 731 0.05 -2.52 -63.45
N GLY A 732 0.21 -1.33 -62.86
CA GLY A 732 -0.83 -0.64 -62.11
C GLY A 732 -1.33 -1.48 -60.94
N ALA A 733 -0.43 -2.22 -60.27
CA ALA A 733 -0.75 -3.15 -59.20
C ALA A 733 -0.04 -2.74 -57.90
N ALA A 734 -0.73 -2.87 -56.77
CA ALA A 734 -0.16 -2.64 -55.45
C ALA A 734 -0.63 -3.71 -54.45
N ILE A 735 0.27 -4.11 -53.56
CA ILE A 735 0.02 -5.10 -52.51
C ILE A 735 0.36 -4.48 -51.16
N ILE A 736 -0.63 -4.41 -50.28
CA ILE A 736 -0.44 -3.99 -48.89
C ILE A 736 -0.31 -5.24 -48.03
N THR A 737 0.66 -5.28 -47.13
CA THR A 737 0.80 -6.36 -46.14
C THR A 737 0.80 -5.77 -44.74
N ASP A 738 -0.14 -6.22 -43.90
CA ASP A 738 -0.22 -5.94 -42.46
C ASP A 738 0.26 -7.18 -41.70
N TYR A 739 1.23 -7.00 -40.81
CA TYR A 739 1.83 -8.10 -40.05
C TYR A 739 1.14 -8.25 -38.69
N LYS A 740 0.71 -9.48 -38.37
CA LYS A 740 0.15 -9.82 -37.05
C LYS A 740 1.05 -10.82 -36.33
N ALA A 741 1.49 -10.46 -35.12
CA ALA A 741 2.32 -11.34 -34.28
C ALA A 741 1.56 -12.58 -33.73
N GLY A 742 0.22 -12.57 -33.80
CA GLY A 742 -0.67 -13.62 -33.28
C GLY A 742 -0.87 -14.83 -34.20
N ALA A 743 -1.74 -15.75 -33.77
CA ALA A 743 -2.16 -16.90 -34.58
C ALA A 743 -3.20 -16.49 -35.63
N ALA A 744 -3.14 -17.10 -36.81
CA ALA A 744 -4.18 -16.95 -37.82
C ALA A 744 -5.48 -17.65 -37.36
N PRO A 745 -6.66 -17.06 -37.62
CA PRO A 745 -7.93 -17.69 -37.31
C PRO A 745 -8.12 -19.00 -38.10
N GLU A 746 -8.75 -20.02 -37.51
CA GLU A 746 -9.00 -21.34 -38.13
C GLU A 746 -10.17 -21.33 -39.15
N ARG A 747 -10.67 -20.16 -39.56
CA ARG A 747 -11.88 -20.04 -40.38
C ARG A 747 -11.60 -20.44 -41.85
N LYS A 748 -12.59 -21.10 -42.46
CA LYS A 748 -12.60 -21.54 -43.88
C LYS A 748 -13.14 -20.49 -44.87
N LYS A 749 -13.73 -19.39 -44.40
CA LYS A 749 -14.31 -18.31 -45.23
C LYS A 749 -13.37 -17.11 -45.34
N SER A 750 -13.56 -16.26 -46.36
CA SER A 750 -12.85 -14.99 -46.48
C SER A 750 -13.15 -14.09 -45.27
N VAL A 751 -12.09 -13.61 -44.63
CA VAL A 751 -12.15 -12.70 -43.49
C VAL A 751 -12.12 -11.28 -44.05
N VAL A 752 -13.22 -10.53 -43.92
CA VAL A 752 -13.31 -9.15 -44.45
C VAL A 752 -13.12 -8.15 -43.33
N PHE A 753 -14.07 -8.09 -42.38
CA PHE A 753 -14.01 -7.19 -41.23
C PHE A 753 -13.85 -7.92 -39.89
N ASP A 754 -14.24 -9.20 -39.78
CA ASP A 754 -14.24 -9.99 -38.54
C ASP A 754 -14.79 -9.21 -37.33
N ARG A 755 -16.05 -8.80 -37.42
CA ARG A 755 -16.73 -7.96 -36.39
C ARG A 755 -16.05 -6.62 -36.12
N GLY A 756 -15.17 -6.18 -37.03
CA GLY A 756 -14.43 -4.93 -36.97
C GLY A 756 -12.94 -5.08 -36.66
N ALA A 757 -12.46 -6.27 -36.25
CA ALA A 757 -11.05 -6.51 -35.93
C ALA A 757 -10.10 -6.19 -37.10
N GLU A 758 -10.56 -6.37 -38.34
CA GLU A 758 -9.74 -6.22 -39.56
C GLU A 758 -10.01 -4.90 -40.33
N LEU A 759 -10.65 -3.92 -39.69
CA LEU A 759 -10.88 -2.58 -40.26
C LEU A 759 -9.60 -1.89 -40.74
N GLN A 760 -8.50 -2.07 -40.01
CA GLN A 760 -7.20 -1.45 -40.31
C GLN A 760 -6.75 -1.72 -41.74
N ARG A 761 -6.82 -2.98 -42.18
CA ARG A 761 -6.41 -3.42 -43.51
C ARG A 761 -7.24 -2.76 -44.62
N VAL A 762 -8.55 -2.62 -44.40
CA VAL A 762 -9.46 -1.95 -45.35
C VAL A 762 -9.17 -0.45 -45.44
N PHE A 763 -8.89 0.21 -44.31
CA PHE A 763 -8.51 1.62 -44.30
C PHE A 763 -7.15 1.88 -44.97
N TYR A 764 -6.18 0.98 -44.81
CA TYR A 764 -4.91 1.06 -45.55
C TYR A 764 -5.13 0.90 -47.06
N ALA A 765 -6.02 0.01 -47.47
CA ALA A 765 -6.39 -0.11 -48.88
C ALA A 765 -7.07 1.16 -49.42
N LEU A 766 -7.95 1.79 -48.64
CA LEU A 766 -8.52 3.10 -48.97
C LEU A 766 -7.43 4.17 -49.13
N ALA A 767 -6.44 4.20 -48.22
CA ALA A 767 -5.33 5.14 -48.29
C ALA A 767 -4.49 4.93 -49.56
N ALA A 768 -4.05 3.70 -49.84
CA ALA A 768 -3.27 3.40 -51.03
C ALA A 768 -4.02 3.72 -52.33
N ARG A 769 -5.32 3.39 -52.40
CA ARG A 769 -6.19 3.74 -53.54
C ARG A 769 -6.31 5.25 -53.76
N SER A 770 -6.26 6.02 -52.68
CA SER A 770 -6.37 7.48 -52.74
C SER A 770 -5.05 8.18 -53.02
N LEU A 771 -3.92 7.55 -52.66
CA LEU A 771 -2.59 8.17 -52.66
C LEU A 771 -1.66 7.67 -53.78
N LEU A 772 -1.96 6.55 -54.44
CA LEU A 772 -1.15 6.04 -55.56
C LEU A 772 -1.78 6.42 -56.91
N ALA A 773 -0.99 7.04 -57.78
CA ALA A 773 -1.44 7.36 -59.12
C ALA A 773 -1.51 6.09 -60.00
N GLY A 774 -2.68 5.80 -60.58
CA GLY A 774 -2.80 4.79 -61.64
C GLY A 774 -2.86 3.33 -61.20
N VAL A 775 -2.91 3.03 -59.89
CA VAL A 775 -3.17 1.68 -59.39
C VAL A 775 -4.62 1.28 -59.69
N ARG A 776 -4.79 0.17 -60.42
CA ARG A 776 -6.09 -0.43 -60.78
C ARG A 776 -6.35 -1.72 -60.01
N ASN A 777 -5.29 -2.48 -59.72
CA ASN A 777 -5.37 -3.75 -59.02
C ASN A 777 -4.74 -3.60 -57.63
N LEU A 778 -5.57 -3.65 -56.59
CA LEU A 778 -5.11 -3.55 -55.21
C LEU A 778 -5.41 -4.86 -54.48
N GLU A 779 -4.39 -5.41 -53.82
CA GLU A 779 -4.50 -6.54 -52.92
C GLU A 779 -4.12 -6.11 -51.50
N SER A 780 -4.90 -6.56 -50.52
CA SER A 780 -4.62 -6.29 -49.12
C SER A 780 -4.45 -7.60 -48.35
N ARG A 781 -3.26 -7.82 -47.78
CA ARG A 781 -2.81 -9.04 -47.13
C ARG A 781 -2.69 -8.84 -45.63
N LEU A 782 -3.06 -9.88 -44.90
CA LEU A 782 -2.88 -10.01 -43.46
C LEU A 782 -2.01 -11.23 -43.18
N THR A 783 -0.77 -11.01 -42.77
CA THR A 783 0.22 -12.09 -42.58
C THR A 783 0.45 -12.36 -41.10
N TYR A 784 0.08 -13.56 -40.64
CA TYR A 784 0.24 -14.00 -39.26
C TYR A 784 1.58 -14.71 -39.04
N LEU A 785 2.41 -14.16 -38.16
CA LEU A 785 3.80 -14.55 -37.93
C LEU A 785 3.96 -15.70 -36.93
N ARG A 786 2.87 -16.14 -36.28
CA ARG A 786 2.94 -17.22 -35.29
C ARG A 786 3.18 -18.60 -35.89
N ASN A 787 2.72 -18.84 -37.12
CA ASN A 787 2.84 -20.11 -37.82
C ASN A 787 4.15 -20.18 -38.62
N GLU A 788 4.59 -21.39 -38.97
CA GLU A 788 5.73 -21.64 -39.87
C GLU A 788 5.33 -22.68 -40.93
N PRO A 789 5.24 -22.30 -42.23
CA PRO A 789 5.39 -20.95 -42.76
C PRO A 789 4.33 -19.97 -42.24
N ALA A 790 4.60 -18.66 -42.36
CA ALA A 790 3.63 -17.63 -42.01
C ALA A 790 2.34 -17.82 -42.82
N ARG A 791 1.18 -17.53 -42.21
CA ARG A 791 -0.12 -17.72 -42.87
C ARG A 791 -0.67 -16.37 -43.30
N THR A 792 -0.94 -16.22 -44.60
CA THR A 792 -1.46 -14.97 -45.19
C THR A 792 -2.92 -15.12 -45.60
N LEU A 793 -3.73 -14.11 -45.26
CA LEU A 793 -5.10 -13.95 -45.73
C LEU A 793 -5.17 -12.75 -46.67
N SER A 794 -5.58 -12.96 -47.92
CA SER A 794 -5.70 -11.91 -48.93
C SER A 794 -7.15 -11.47 -49.15
N LEU A 795 -7.33 -10.16 -49.35
CA LEU A 795 -8.57 -9.54 -49.80
C LEU A 795 -8.28 -8.82 -51.12
N VAL A 796 -8.98 -9.17 -52.19
CA VAL A 796 -8.62 -8.78 -53.57
C VAL A 796 -9.84 -8.33 -54.38
N HIS A 797 -9.59 -7.56 -55.46
CA HIS A 797 -10.57 -7.20 -56.50
C HIS A 797 -11.89 -6.61 -55.93
N ASP A 798 -13.04 -7.11 -56.39
CA ASP A 798 -14.38 -6.60 -56.07
C ASP A 798 -14.72 -6.70 -54.58
N GLU A 799 -14.21 -7.73 -53.88
CA GLU A 799 -14.43 -7.89 -52.44
C GLU A 799 -13.75 -6.75 -51.65
N LEU A 800 -12.55 -6.34 -52.07
CA LEU A 800 -11.84 -5.22 -51.45
C LEU A 800 -12.53 -3.88 -51.77
N ALA A 801 -13.00 -3.69 -53.00
CA ALA A 801 -13.72 -2.48 -53.39
C ALA A 801 -15.02 -2.32 -52.58
N ALA A 802 -15.81 -3.40 -52.46
CA ALA A 802 -17.01 -3.42 -51.66
C ALA A 802 -16.73 -3.19 -50.17
N ALA A 803 -15.65 -3.75 -49.63
CA ALA A 803 -15.23 -3.51 -48.25
C ALA A 803 -14.86 -2.04 -48.02
N ILE A 804 -14.15 -1.39 -48.95
CA ILE A 804 -13.82 0.04 -48.81
C ILE A 804 -15.10 0.89 -48.79
N ASP A 805 -16.06 0.63 -49.68
CA ASP A 805 -17.32 1.39 -49.72
C ASP A 805 -18.15 1.18 -48.44
N GLN A 806 -18.16 -0.04 -47.91
CA GLN A 806 -18.78 -0.33 -46.61
C GLN A 806 -18.07 0.39 -45.46
N ALA A 807 -16.73 0.43 -45.43
CA ALA A 807 -15.97 1.13 -44.40
C ALA A 807 -16.23 2.65 -44.42
N ILE A 808 -16.38 3.26 -45.61
CA ILE A 808 -16.77 4.67 -45.75
C ILE A 808 -18.18 4.89 -45.18
N SER A 809 -19.13 4.01 -45.52
CA SER A 809 -20.51 4.07 -45.03
C SER A 809 -20.59 3.94 -43.50
N PHE A 810 -19.88 2.96 -42.92
CA PHE A 810 -19.81 2.78 -41.47
C PHE A 810 -19.15 3.97 -40.77
N SER A 811 -18.11 4.56 -41.36
CA SER A 811 -17.46 5.78 -40.83
C SER A 811 -18.42 6.95 -40.78
N GLY A 812 -19.25 7.14 -41.81
CA GLY A 812 -20.32 8.15 -41.81
C GLY A 812 -21.34 7.89 -40.70
N ALA A 813 -21.84 6.65 -40.60
CA ALA A 813 -22.79 6.25 -39.57
C ALA A 813 -22.24 6.45 -38.15
N GLY A 814 -20.99 6.06 -37.90
CA GLY A 814 -20.32 6.27 -36.61
C GLY A 814 -20.18 7.75 -36.27
N ALA A 815 -19.79 8.58 -37.25
CA ALA A 815 -19.70 10.03 -37.08
C ALA A 815 -21.07 10.65 -36.74
N ASP A 816 -22.13 10.20 -37.41
CA ASP A 816 -23.48 10.74 -37.23
C ASP A 816 -24.07 10.33 -35.87
N LEU A 817 -23.80 9.11 -35.39
CA LEU A 817 -24.16 8.69 -34.02
C LEU A 817 -23.50 9.59 -32.97
N GLN A 818 -22.21 9.88 -33.14
CA GLN A 818 -21.46 10.77 -32.25
C GLN A 818 -21.97 12.22 -32.32
N ARG A 819 -22.22 12.76 -33.51
CA ARG A 819 -22.81 14.10 -33.70
C ARG A 819 -24.22 14.18 -33.12
N GLY A 820 -25.02 13.12 -33.24
CA GLY A 820 -26.35 13.00 -32.66
C GLY A 820 -26.35 12.86 -31.14
N GLY A 821 -25.18 12.62 -30.52
CA GLY A 821 -25.04 12.42 -29.08
C GLY A 821 -25.54 11.06 -28.58
N GLN A 822 -25.78 10.10 -29.47
CA GLN A 822 -26.26 8.76 -29.14
C GLN A 822 -25.10 7.78 -28.99
N ILE A 823 -24.36 7.88 -27.88
CA ILE A 823 -23.08 7.18 -27.71
C ILE A 823 -23.28 5.97 -26.81
N ALA A 824 -23.87 4.91 -27.35
CA ALA A 824 -24.02 3.65 -26.61
C ALA A 824 -22.71 2.84 -26.62
N PRO A 825 -22.47 1.99 -25.60
CA PRO A 825 -21.38 1.01 -25.63
C PRO A 825 -21.49 0.10 -26.87
N GLY A 826 -20.34 -0.22 -27.46
CA GLY A 826 -20.26 -1.23 -28.53
C GLY A 826 -20.44 -2.67 -28.02
N PRO A 827 -20.28 -3.70 -28.87
CA PRO A 827 -20.27 -5.09 -28.47
C PRO A 827 -19.27 -5.36 -27.33
N GLN A 828 -19.45 -6.48 -26.62
CA GLN A 828 -18.47 -6.86 -25.62
C GLN A 828 -17.16 -7.23 -26.33
N PRO A 829 -16.02 -6.62 -25.94
CA PRO A 829 -14.74 -6.96 -26.54
C PRO A 829 -14.36 -8.40 -26.17
N GLU A 830 -13.66 -9.10 -27.07
CA GLU A 830 -13.17 -10.46 -26.82
C GLU A 830 -12.05 -10.48 -25.77
N PHE A 831 -11.34 -9.36 -25.60
CA PHE A 831 -10.30 -9.15 -24.61
C PHE A 831 -10.69 -8.03 -23.63
N PHE A 832 -9.91 -7.89 -22.54
CA PHE A 832 -10.10 -6.85 -21.55
C PHE A 832 -10.07 -5.44 -22.17
N ASP A 833 -11.05 -4.60 -21.86
CA ASP A 833 -11.05 -3.17 -22.18
C ASP A 833 -10.56 -2.36 -20.97
N PRO A 834 -9.42 -1.66 -21.08
CA PRO A 834 -8.84 -0.90 -19.98
C PRO A 834 -9.75 0.15 -19.34
N ILE A 835 -10.71 0.68 -20.10
CA ILE A 835 -11.63 1.72 -19.66
C ILE A 835 -12.98 1.16 -19.16
N SER A 836 -13.11 -0.18 -19.09
CA SER A 836 -14.28 -0.86 -18.51
C SER A 836 -14.52 -0.54 -17.04
N ILE A 837 -13.54 0.00 -16.31
CA ILE A 837 -13.71 0.50 -14.93
C ILE A 837 -14.76 1.62 -14.82
N ALA A 838 -15.06 2.30 -15.92
CA ALA A 838 -16.10 3.31 -15.99
C ALA A 838 -17.52 2.73 -16.18
N LEU A 839 -17.64 1.42 -16.43
CA LEU A 839 -18.91 0.70 -16.49
C LEU A 839 -19.34 0.22 -15.08
N PRO A 840 -20.60 -0.21 -14.92
CA PRO A 840 -21.08 -0.79 -13.67
C PRO A 840 -20.25 -2.02 -13.27
N ALA A 841 -20.16 -2.29 -11.97
CA ALA A 841 -19.41 -3.43 -11.42
C ALA A 841 -19.88 -4.81 -11.95
N ASP A 842 -21.14 -4.90 -12.38
CA ASP A 842 -21.70 -6.05 -13.11
C ASP A 842 -22.03 -5.64 -14.56
N PRO A 843 -21.06 -5.67 -15.48
CA PRO A 843 -21.25 -5.23 -16.86
C PRO A 843 -22.17 -6.17 -17.64
N GLU A 844 -22.28 -7.45 -17.24
CA GLU A 844 -23.12 -8.43 -17.91
C GLU A 844 -24.60 -8.15 -17.64
N ALA A 845 -24.96 -7.97 -16.36
CA ALA A 845 -26.33 -7.59 -15.99
C ALA A 845 -26.72 -6.24 -16.62
N TYR A 846 -25.81 -5.27 -16.61
CA TYR A 846 -26.02 -3.96 -17.24
C TYR A 846 -26.33 -4.08 -18.73
N ARG A 847 -25.49 -4.80 -19.50
CA ARG A 847 -25.68 -5.00 -20.94
C ARG A 847 -26.95 -5.79 -21.24
N ARG A 848 -27.30 -6.77 -20.41
CA ARG A 848 -28.55 -7.53 -20.53
C ARG A 848 -29.77 -6.65 -20.35
N THR A 849 -29.80 -5.84 -19.29
CA THR A 849 -30.90 -4.89 -19.03
C THR A 849 -31.06 -3.88 -20.17
N LYS A 850 -29.94 -3.42 -20.75
CA LYS A 850 -29.91 -2.39 -21.80
C LYS A 850 -29.77 -2.93 -23.23
N GLN A 851 -29.95 -4.23 -23.43
CA GLN A 851 -29.67 -4.87 -24.72
C GLN A 851 -30.49 -4.23 -25.87
N ARG A 852 -31.79 -4.05 -25.65
CA ARG A 852 -32.71 -3.48 -26.65
C ARG A 852 -32.38 -2.02 -27.00
N PRO A 853 -32.27 -1.07 -26.05
CA PRO A 853 -31.94 0.32 -26.38
C PRO A 853 -30.55 0.46 -27.02
N PHE A 854 -29.54 -0.32 -26.59
CA PHE A 854 -28.22 -0.26 -27.23
C PHE A 854 -28.23 -0.81 -28.65
N ALA A 855 -28.98 -1.90 -28.91
CA ALA A 855 -29.14 -2.41 -30.27
C ALA A 855 -29.87 -1.41 -31.18
N GLN A 856 -30.82 -0.64 -30.65
CA GLN A 856 -31.52 0.39 -31.40
C GLN A 856 -30.60 1.55 -31.77
N VAL A 857 -29.88 2.10 -30.79
CA VAL A 857 -28.92 3.19 -30.99
C VAL A 857 -27.83 2.77 -31.98
N ASN A 858 -27.25 1.60 -31.78
CA ASN A 858 -26.14 1.11 -32.60
C ASN A 858 -26.55 0.41 -33.90
N SER A 859 -27.84 0.41 -34.25
CA SER A 859 -28.34 -0.26 -35.45
C SER A 859 -27.60 0.12 -36.75
N PRO A 860 -27.12 1.37 -36.96
CA PRO A 860 -26.33 1.71 -38.14
C PRO A 860 -24.99 0.95 -38.25
N LEU A 861 -24.40 0.54 -37.13
CA LEU A 861 -23.15 -0.21 -37.05
C LEU A 861 -23.37 -1.73 -36.92
N GLY A 862 -24.62 -2.19 -36.75
CA GLY A 862 -24.93 -3.61 -36.52
C GLY A 862 -24.47 -4.55 -37.66
N LYS A 863 -24.41 -4.06 -38.91
CA LYS A 863 -23.88 -4.83 -40.04
C LYS A 863 -22.37 -5.07 -39.96
N LEU A 864 -21.61 -4.12 -39.40
CA LEU A 864 -20.18 -4.28 -39.18
C LEU A 864 -19.93 -5.38 -38.14
N TRP A 865 -20.68 -5.36 -37.04
CA TRP A 865 -20.50 -6.30 -35.92
C TRP A 865 -20.99 -7.72 -36.21
N SER A 866 -21.83 -7.89 -37.23
CA SER A 866 -22.26 -9.20 -37.73
C SER A 866 -21.46 -9.68 -38.95
N SER A 867 -20.50 -8.88 -39.43
CA SER A 867 -19.66 -9.21 -40.57
C SER A 867 -18.62 -10.29 -40.23
N PRO A 868 -18.41 -11.30 -41.10
CA PRO A 868 -17.50 -12.43 -40.87
C PRO A 868 -16.00 -12.10 -40.96
#